data_AF-A0A7V1H4Y6-F1
#
_entry.id   AF-A0A7V1H4Y6-F1
#
_cell.length_a   1.000
_cell.length_b   1.000
_cell.length_c   1.000
_cell.angle_alpha   90.00
_cell.angle_beta   90.00
_cell.angle_gamma   90.00
#
_symmetry.space_group_name_H-M   'P 1'
#
loop_
_entity.id
_entity.type
_entity.pdbx_description
1 polymer ?
#
loop_
_entity_poly.entity_id
_entity_poly.type
_entity_poly.pdbx_seq_one_letter_code
_entity_poly.pdbx_strand_id
1 'polypeptide(L)'
;MAETKTGTLTFHPESIEKANKPGEETSVTIHRIIESAYTRSVAGGGPDLDFRLRDIIYRDLFDSRPKVVISALSALGKIRDNHSVEYISRLFTHEDEEVKDAAVKAAGDIGDPGFYKPLLGLFKTVRNENILLRVMTSLSKTAPSEPEVKQLIREHAVSSLVPKRIRATAFRLLLEMGGTPVIKDSLPIDDDELMEAAFIAAENTKELTASLIRRSTPLFSRLSQANRTALVRLASSFTFSDSLHIIFRAIEDTTPEVRMAAYRAIGNDHEQVSGFPAIVQFLADRTENLPDLEFAVHSAITRMEEQLSDGYRLDVQSLKKEIILRIEKLFTQIISTDRRVSGDYHELGWMITRSCEYFEYYGDEEFRSSLLNYFKRSGNYTELDLLRALKNSAVKIEVRHFDGFKALIELIKNPDHQGMALVRRELSLVRTGKRRIMYQLIRNIRMTRLFQFPEAKTLFSTIFEWSKEKKLYRLAEAALYALENVDKNEATLACSVCMTPPVFSKILAIASMRLIKGLDWDTLKPYVVKLIGWADDPYILLNVIDALSGMDVPPGSEVVGVLLPHLRTGTDREIVSGVTGFLGEKADFSIFGPLKKIFYGSEEWKQALILQVFEKMIEEKRVSNREGLSEFLYGLLRDKNRTHHGKAAILLYKMEDDYALNIFKGLIETGTYEEKANLVRGLRGVVNSRLAPLLVSLIHDSNTVLQEAVRETVLNITEEATINKILTDIGLKTTAGARTEEMGDEDSGTEIEIDFQKERKAYTFEKEHIQELAVFFTDIKGYTRKAQILTSIELTSLIQDYERILIPVVTRHRGSLIKKMGDGHLFVFQSPLDAALAGIRLQKALRRFNNYREDRFRISIRVGIHWGEVVKKDGDVFGNNVNIASRLETAASPGSVLISSDLNEKVKEHIHSREIGLIKVKGIEDPIRMYEPYEIKLEEMPEGMDPALGGRNALSSPLMRKIVRNGHAGSNEEPLTTTRKSAGSLEQQSSHQLTSSNEIESSHELLNYFKETIHTLTRLYKNVEAGEKELTEIKTELLKRWKWIKDKTIVTGRL
;
A
#
# COMPACT_ATOMS: atom_id res chain seq x y z
N MET A 1 34.83 3.78 -32.74
CA MET A 1 35.15 5.23 -32.68
C MET A 1 36.27 5.53 -33.66
N ALA A 2 36.24 6.69 -34.30
CA ALA A 2 37.35 7.28 -35.03
C ALA A 2 37.13 8.81 -35.02
N GLU A 3 38.18 9.60 -34.79
CA GLU A 3 38.06 11.06 -34.72
C GLU A 3 38.12 11.70 -36.11
N THR A 4 37.24 12.68 -36.35
CA THR A 4 37.32 13.60 -37.49
C THR A 4 37.58 15.03 -36.99
N LYS A 5 38.33 15.81 -37.79
CA LYS A 5 38.95 17.09 -37.39
C LYS A 5 37.99 18.28 -37.16
N THR A 6 36.72 18.02 -36.84
CA THR A 6 35.67 19.03 -36.61
C THR A 6 35.07 18.98 -35.21
N GLY A 7 35.61 18.16 -34.29
CA GLY A 7 35.13 18.04 -32.91
C GLY A 7 33.73 17.43 -32.77
N THR A 8 33.20 16.85 -33.85
CA THR A 8 31.84 16.30 -33.93
C THR A 8 31.92 14.78 -33.90
N LEU A 9 31.52 14.16 -32.78
CA LEU A 9 31.50 12.70 -32.63
C LEU A 9 30.33 12.09 -33.41
N THR A 10 30.54 11.77 -34.68
CA THR A 10 29.57 11.03 -35.50
C THR A 10 29.57 9.54 -35.12
N PHE A 11 28.65 9.15 -34.24
CA PHE A 11 28.37 7.75 -33.94
C PHE A 11 27.59 7.08 -35.08
N HIS A 12 28.12 5.97 -35.61
CA HIS A 12 27.42 5.14 -36.61
C HIS A 12 26.42 4.18 -35.93
N PRO A 13 25.11 4.24 -36.27
CA PRO A 13 24.08 3.42 -35.62
C PRO A 13 24.35 1.90 -35.64
N GLU A 14 24.96 1.39 -36.71
CA GLU A 14 25.32 -0.03 -36.90
C GLU A 14 26.26 -0.59 -35.81
N SER A 15 26.93 0.28 -35.05
CA SER A 15 27.78 -0.13 -33.91
C SER A 15 26.98 -0.57 -32.68
N ILE A 16 25.69 -0.22 -32.60
CA ILE A 16 24.87 -0.31 -31.39
C ILE A 16 23.96 -1.54 -31.37
N GLU A 17 23.58 -2.09 -32.54
CA GLU A 17 22.64 -3.21 -32.66
C GLU A 17 23.13 -4.55 -32.09
N LYS A 18 24.45 -4.69 -31.80
CA LYS A 18 25.08 -5.97 -31.42
C LYS A 18 25.29 -6.17 -29.93
N ALA A 19 24.76 -5.28 -29.08
CA ALA A 19 24.75 -5.47 -27.63
C ALA A 19 23.56 -6.33 -27.18
N ASN A 20 23.73 -7.15 -26.15
CA ASN A 20 22.61 -7.85 -25.49
C ASN A 20 21.67 -6.80 -24.86
N LYS A 21 20.52 -6.56 -25.50
CA LYS A 21 19.52 -5.59 -25.04
C LYS A 21 18.82 -6.08 -23.75
N PRO A 22 18.60 -5.22 -22.75
CA PRO A 22 17.85 -5.59 -21.55
C PRO A 22 16.37 -5.95 -21.83
N GLY A 23 15.73 -6.57 -20.84
CA GLY A 23 14.27 -6.70 -20.79
C GLY A 23 13.58 -5.33 -20.82
N GLU A 24 12.34 -5.30 -21.30
CA GLU A 24 11.59 -4.04 -21.51
C GLU A 24 11.48 -3.22 -20.21
N GLU A 25 11.03 -3.87 -19.15
CA GLU A 25 10.87 -3.26 -17.81
C GLU A 25 12.22 -2.91 -17.18
N THR A 26 13.29 -3.65 -17.48
CA THR A 26 14.66 -3.35 -17.06
C THR A 26 15.14 -2.03 -17.67
N SER A 27 14.98 -1.84 -18.98
CA SER A 27 15.31 -0.56 -19.66
C SER A 27 14.47 0.60 -19.11
N VAL A 28 13.15 0.44 -18.97
CA VAL A 28 12.26 1.47 -18.41
C VAL A 28 12.66 1.86 -16.99
N THR A 29 13.05 0.90 -16.15
CA THR A 29 13.51 1.17 -14.78
C THR A 29 14.87 1.85 -14.76
N ILE A 30 15.84 1.42 -15.58
CA ILE A 30 17.14 2.09 -15.72
C ILE A 30 16.96 3.55 -16.13
N HIS A 31 16.14 3.85 -17.14
CA HIS A 31 15.85 5.22 -17.58
C HIS A 31 15.31 6.10 -16.44
N ARG A 32 14.36 5.60 -15.65
CA ARG A 32 13.78 6.34 -14.51
C ARG A 32 14.77 6.54 -13.35
N ILE A 33 15.70 5.60 -13.14
CA ILE A 33 16.77 5.75 -12.15
C ILE A 33 17.75 6.85 -12.59
N ILE A 34 18.19 6.86 -13.85
CA ILE A 34 19.08 7.89 -14.41
C ILE A 34 18.42 9.27 -14.37
N GLU A 35 17.16 9.37 -14.84
CA GLU A 35 16.33 10.58 -14.81
C GLU A 35 16.33 11.21 -13.41
N SER A 36 15.96 10.43 -12.40
CA SER A 36 15.80 10.90 -11.02
C SER A 36 17.12 11.27 -10.35
N ALA A 37 18.22 10.60 -10.69
CA ALA A 37 19.54 10.95 -10.16
C ALA A 37 20.02 12.29 -10.74
N TYR A 38 19.87 12.50 -12.05
CA TYR A 38 20.25 13.75 -12.69
C TYR A 38 19.42 14.94 -12.19
N THR A 39 18.09 14.79 -12.07
CA THR A 39 17.23 15.85 -11.50
C THR A 39 17.64 16.25 -10.07
N ARG A 40 18.18 15.32 -9.28
CA ARG A 40 18.71 15.61 -7.94
C ARG A 40 20.06 16.34 -7.99
N SER A 41 21.00 15.87 -8.81
CA SER A 41 22.34 16.47 -8.88
C SER A 41 22.35 17.89 -9.49
N VAL A 42 21.43 18.19 -10.43
CA VAL A 42 21.24 19.56 -10.97
C VAL A 42 20.92 20.58 -9.88
N ALA A 43 20.20 20.19 -8.81
CA ALA A 43 19.89 21.08 -7.69
C ALA A 43 21.11 21.44 -6.82
N GLY A 44 22.24 20.75 -6.96
CA GLY A 44 23.49 20.99 -6.23
C GLY A 44 24.52 21.87 -6.95
N GLY A 45 24.21 22.39 -8.14
CA GLY A 45 25.21 23.03 -9.04
C GLY A 45 25.88 21.98 -9.93
N GLY A 46 25.05 21.26 -10.69
CA GLY A 46 25.30 19.87 -11.06
C GLY A 46 26.41 19.56 -12.07
N PRO A 47 26.81 18.28 -12.14
CA PRO A 47 27.79 17.75 -13.10
C PRO A 47 27.17 17.50 -14.48
N ASP A 48 28.04 17.30 -15.47
CA ASP A 48 27.63 16.70 -16.74
C ASP A 48 27.37 15.18 -16.56
N LEU A 49 26.36 14.63 -17.24
CA LEU A 49 25.99 13.22 -17.08
C LEU A 49 27.08 12.31 -17.69
N ASP A 50 27.51 11.27 -16.96
CA ASP A 50 28.47 10.27 -17.46
C ASP A 50 28.05 9.80 -18.87
N PHE A 51 28.98 9.89 -19.82
CA PHE A 51 28.78 9.52 -21.21
C PHE A 51 28.20 8.10 -21.34
N ARG A 52 28.60 7.19 -20.45
CA ARG A 52 28.11 5.81 -20.41
C ARG A 52 26.60 5.71 -20.14
N LEU A 53 26.04 6.66 -19.38
CA LEU A 53 24.61 6.74 -19.10
C LEU A 53 23.83 7.41 -20.25
N ARG A 54 24.44 8.38 -20.95
CA ARG A 54 23.88 8.91 -22.21
C ARG A 54 23.79 7.83 -23.29
N ASP A 55 24.85 7.04 -23.47
CA ASP A 55 24.93 5.96 -24.46
C ASP A 55 23.82 4.90 -24.28
N ILE A 56 23.44 4.58 -23.03
CA ILE A 56 22.31 3.68 -22.72
C ILE A 56 21.00 4.26 -23.29
N ILE A 57 20.73 5.54 -23.03
CA ILE A 57 19.48 6.19 -23.42
C ILE A 57 19.44 6.39 -24.96
N TYR A 58 20.56 6.77 -25.58
CA TYR A 58 20.65 6.91 -27.04
C TYR A 58 20.53 5.57 -27.78
N ARG A 59 21.03 4.46 -27.22
CA ARG A 59 20.77 3.10 -27.74
C ARG A 59 19.29 2.79 -27.73
N ASP A 60 18.62 3.08 -26.62
CA ASP A 60 17.22 2.71 -26.40
C ASP A 60 16.21 3.63 -27.11
N LEU A 61 16.64 4.79 -27.65
CA LEU A 61 15.87 5.59 -28.61
C LEU A 61 15.54 4.86 -29.92
N PHE A 62 16.37 3.88 -30.31
CA PHE A 62 16.20 3.09 -31.54
C PHE A 62 15.96 1.62 -31.19
N ASP A 63 15.20 1.38 -30.11
CA ASP A 63 14.67 0.07 -29.79
C ASP A 63 13.38 -0.25 -30.56
N SER A 64 13.14 -1.52 -30.86
CA SER A 64 11.94 -1.98 -31.57
C SER A 64 10.68 -2.02 -30.69
N ARG A 65 10.80 -1.78 -29.38
CA ARG A 65 9.69 -1.72 -28.41
C ARG A 65 9.31 -0.26 -28.13
N PRO A 66 8.11 0.22 -28.54
CA PRO A 66 7.70 1.62 -28.36
C PRO A 66 7.83 2.15 -26.92
N LYS A 67 7.47 1.34 -25.91
CA LYS A 67 7.64 1.68 -24.47
C LYS A 67 9.08 2.07 -24.10
N VAL A 68 10.07 1.37 -24.64
CA VAL A 68 11.50 1.61 -24.35
C VAL A 68 11.91 2.96 -24.92
N VAL A 69 11.54 3.23 -26.18
CA VAL A 69 11.77 4.51 -26.87
C VAL A 69 11.06 5.67 -26.14
N ILE A 70 9.78 5.51 -25.78
CA ILE A 70 9.00 6.52 -25.05
C ILE A 70 9.62 6.81 -23.67
N SER A 71 10.15 5.78 -22.99
CA SER A 71 10.86 5.95 -21.72
C SER A 71 12.21 6.67 -21.88
N ALA A 72 12.96 6.38 -22.96
CA ALA A 72 14.20 7.08 -23.28
C ALA A 72 13.94 8.56 -23.61
N LEU A 73 12.94 8.84 -24.45
CA LEU A 73 12.47 10.19 -24.79
C LEU A 73 12.03 10.97 -23.54
N SER A 74 11.28 10.35 -22.63
CA SER A 74 10.88 10.98 -21.37
C SER A 74 12.06 11.29 -20.45
N ALA A 75 13.12 10.48 -20.46
CA ALA A 75 14.33 10.75 -19.70
C ALA A 75 15.07 11.97 -20.28
N LEU A 76 15.37 11.96 -21.59
CA LEU A 76 16.02 13.07 -22.31
C LEU A 76 15.27 14.40 -22.14
N GLY A 77 13.94 14.36 -22.24
CA GLY A 77 13.05 15.50 -22.01
C GLY A 77 13.24 16.19 -20.65
N LYS A 78 13.42 15.39 -19.59
CA LYS A 78 13.55 15.90 -18.21
C LYS A 78 14.98 16.27 -17.83
N ILE A 79 15.99 15.56 -18.35
CA ILE A 79 17.40 15.93 -18.15
C ILE A 79 17.83 17.10 -19.05
N ARG A 80 16.98 17.50 -20.01
CA ARG A 80 17.20 18.60 -20.96
C ARG A 80 18.47 18.46 -21.79
N ASP A 81 18.76 17.24 -22.24
CA ASP A 81 19.97 16.97 -23.01
C ASP A 81 19.88 17.58 -24.42
N ASN A 82 20.59 18.69 -24.64
CA ASN A 82 20.66 19.41 -25.91
C ASN A 82 21.42 18.65 -27.01
N HIS A 83 22.29 17.70 -26.66
CA HIS A 83 22.95 16.82 -27.63
C HIS A 83 21.96 15.87 -28.33
N SER A 84 20.80 15.60 -27.73
CA SER A 84 19.78 14.70 -28.28
C SER A 84 19.02 15.24 -29.51
N VAL A 85 19.19 16.52 -29.88
CA VAL A 85 18.36 17.22 -30.88
C VAL A 85 18.25 16.47 -32.21
N GLU A 86 19.36 15.96 -32.77
CA GLU A 86 19.31 15.24 -34.05
C GLU A 86 18.58 13.89 -33.91
N TYR A 87 18.85 13.15 -32.84
CA TYR A 87 18.27 11.83 -32.59
C TYR A 87 16.75 11.91 -32.37
N ILE A 88 16.28 12.86 -31.55
CA ILE A 88 14.84 13.07 -31.30
C ILE A 88 14.13 13.59 -32.56
N SER A 89 14.77 14.47 -33.34
CA SER A 89 14.19 14.99 -34.58
C SER A 89 13.93 13.90 -35.63
N ARG A 90 14.73 12.82 -35.66
CA ARG A 90 14.50 11.65 -36.54
C ARG A 90 13.24 10.87 -36.17
N LEU A 91 12.79 10.93 -34.91
CA LEU A 91 11.59 10.23 -34.43
C LEU A 91 10.28 10.98 -34.72
N PHE A 92 10.35 12.21 -35.25
CA PHE A 92 9.17 12.96 -35.70
C PHE A 92 8.47 12.31 -36.91
N THR A 93 9.20 11.50 -37.69
CA THR A 93 8.68 10.71 -38.81
C THR A 93 8.46 9.23 -38.47
N HIS A 94 8.44 8.87 -37.19
CA HIS A 94 8.21 7.50 -36.74
C HIS A 94 6.77 7.02 -37.06
N GLU A 95 6.60 5.73 -37.36
CA GLU A 95 5.30 5.16 -37.73
C GLU A 95 4.32 5.15 -36.55
N ASP A 96 4.79 4.72 -35.38
CA ASP A 96 4.03 4.76 -34.12
C ASP A 96 3.77 6.21 -33.67
N GLU A 97 2.49 6.55 -33.45
CA GLU A 97 2.04 7.88 -33.06
C GLU A 97 2.27 8.22 -31.58
N GLU A 98 2.39 7.23 -30.69
CA GLU A 98 2.75 7.46 -29.27
C GLU A 98 4.24 7.81 -29.15
N VAL A 99 5.10 7.13 -29.92
CA VAL A 99 6.52 7.49 -30.04
C VAL A 99 6.67 8.90 -30.62
N LYS A 100 5.87 9.25 -31.64
CA LYS A 100 5.87 10.58 -32.26
C LYS A 100 5.44 11.67 -31.28
N ASP A 101 4.35 11.47 -30.54
CA ASP A 101 3.89 12.40 -29.50
C ASP A 101 4.92 12.57 -28.37
N ALA A 102 5.53 11.46 -27.91
CA ALA A 102 6.59 11.48 -26.90
C ALA A 102 7.84 12.23 -27.39
N ALA A 103 8.22 12.10 -28.66
CA ALA A 103 9.37 12.80 -29.24
C ALA A 103 9.12 14.31 -29.32
N VAL A 104 7.94 14.72 -29.79
CA VAL A 104 7.52 16.14 -29.80
C VAL A 104 7.48 16.71 -28.38
N LYS A 105 7.01 15.93 -27.41
CA LYS A 105 7.01 16.32 -25.99
C LYS A 105 8.44 16.53 -25.47
N ALA A 106 9.32 15.57 -25.69
CA ALA A 106 10.71 15.63 -25.24
C ALA A 106 11.44 16.85 -25.81
N ALA A 107 11.26 17.14 -27.11
CA ALA A 107 11.78 18.34 -27.74
C ALA A 107 11.29 19.64 -27.06
N GLY A 108 10.00 19.71 -26.72
CA GLY A 108 9.41 20.82 -25.98
C GLY A 108 9.92 20.95 -24.54
N ASP A 109 10.16 19.85 -23.84
CA ASP A 109 10.61 19.85 -22.43
C ASP A 109 12.12 20.13 -22.29
N ILE A 110 12.94 19.78 -23.30
CA ILE A 110 14.32 20.26 -23.49
C ILE A 110 14.32 21.76 -23.77
N GLY A 111 13.51 22.21 -24.74
CA GLY A 111 13.39 23.62 -25.13
C GLY A 111 14.50 24.14 -26.05
N ASP A 112 15.31 23.28 -26.67
CA ASP A 112 16.42 23.70 -27.53
C ASP A 112 15.94 24.32 -28.87
N PRO A 113 16.46 25.49 -29.29
CA PRO A 113 16.09 26.14 -30.55
C PRO A 113 16.32 25.30 -31.81
N GLY A 114 17.24 24.32 -31.79
CA GLY A 114 17.49 23.40 -32.90
C GLY A 114 16.26 22.60 -33.34
N PHE A 115 15.31 22.35 -32.41
CA PHE A 115 14.04 21.70 -32.72
C PHE A 115 13.07 22.57 -33.54
N TYR A 116 13.31 23.88 -33.69
CA TYR A 116 12.41 24.80 -34.40
C TYR A 116 12.05 24.31 -35.82
N LYS A 117 13.06 24.06 -36.66
CA LYS A 117 12.84 23.65 -38.07
C LYS A 117 12.18 22.26 -38.17
N PRO A 118 12.62 21.22 -37.44
CA PRO A 118 11.93 19.93 -37.36
C PRO A 118 10.45 20.04 -36.92
N LEU A 119 10.16 20.78 -35.84
CA LEU A 119 8.79 20.94 -35.33
C LEU A 119 7.90 21.72 -36.32
N LEU A 120 8.43 22.76 -36.97
CA LEU A 120 7.71 23.54 -37.97
C LEU A 120 7.43 22.73 -39.26
N GLY A 121 8.35 21.83 -39.64
CA GLY A 121 8.13 20.86 -40.71
C GLY A 121 7.03 19.86 -40.36
N LEU A 122 7.06 19.32 -39.15
CA LEU A 122 6.06 18.39 -38.63
C LEU A 122 4.66 19.04 -38.51
N PHE A 123 4.59 20.29 -38.07
CA PHE A 123 3.33 21.06 -38.02
C PHE A 123 2.61 21.11 -39.37
N LYS A 124 3.38 21.20 -40.47
CA LYS A 124 2.86 21.31 -41.84
C LYS A 124 2.37 19.96 -42.42
N THR A 125 2.63 18.83 -41.74
CA THR A 125 2.26 17.48 -42.19
C THR A 125 1.29 16.73 -41.26
N VAL A 126 1.32 16.98 -39.94
CA VAL A 126 0.48 16.29 -38.95
C VAL A 126 -1.02 16.52 -39.18
N ARG A 127 -1.79 15.44 -39.08
CA ARG A 127 -3.27 15.44 -39.10
C ARG A 127 -3.91 15.07 -37.76
N ASN A 128 -3.15 14.51 -36.82
CA ASN A 128 -3.62 14.15 -35.48
C ASN A 128 -3.68 15.41 -34.58
N GLU A 129 -4.88 15.77 -34.11
CA GLU A 129 -5.11 16.94 -33.26
C GLU A 129 -4.24 16.94 -31.98
N ASN A 130 -4.10 15.80 -31.30
CA ASN A 130 -3.36 15.73 -30.03
C ASN A 130 -1.86 16.02 -30.24
N ILE A 131 -1.30 15.55 -31.35
CA ILE A 131 0.09 15.82 -31.72
C ILE A 131 0.23 17.27 -32.21
N LEU A 132 -0.73 17.80 -32.97
CA LEU A 132 -0.73 19.19 -33.43
C LEU A 132 -0.71 20.19 -32.25
N LEU A 133 -1.57 19.95 -31.24
CA LEU A 133 -1.58 20.69 -29.97
C LEU A 133 -0.22 20.63 -29.26
N ARG A 134 0.46 19.48 -29.31
CA ARG A 134 1.78 19.27 -28.69
C ARG A 134 2.89 19.96 -29.47
N VAL A 135 2.87 19.91 -30.80
CA VAL A 135 3.81 20.65 -31.67
C VAL A 135 3.69 22.14 -31.44
N MET A 136 2.47 22.70 -31.36
CA MET A 136 2.27 24.12 -31.03
C MET A 136 2.85 24.48 -29.66
N THR A 137 2.57 23.66 -28.64
CA THR A 137 3.09 23.85 -27.28
C THR A 137 4.62 23.75 -27.22
N SER A 138 5.22 22.82 -27.95
CA SER A 138 6.67 22.65 -28.04
C SER A 138 7.32 23.82 -28.79
N LEU A 139 6.76 24.28 -29.91
CA LEU A 139 7.24 25.46 -30.64
C LEU A 139 7.26 26.73 -29.77
N SER A 140 6.23 26.95 -28.95
CA SER A 140 6.21 28.05 -27.97
C SER A 140 7.21 27.91 -26.82
N LYS A 141 7.79 26.72 -26.59
CA LYS A 141 8.89 26.52 -25.63
C LYS A 141 10.27 26.67 -26.30
N THR A 142 10.47 26.06 -27.45
CA THR A 142 11.77 26.02 -28.17
C THR A 142 12.09 27.32 -28.89
N ALA A 143 11.08 28.05 -29.36
CA ALA A 143 11.23 29.22 -30.21
C ALA A 143 10.18 30.33 -29.95
N PRO A 144 9.88 30.72 -28.69
CA PRO A 144 8.84 31.70 -28.36
C PRO A 144 9.03 33.07 -29.00
N SER A 145 10.26 33.43 -29.38
CA SER A 145 10.58 34.73 -29.98
C SER A 145 10.36 34.80 -31.49
N GLU A 146 10.30 33.66 -32.19
CA GLU A 146 10.32 33.61 -33.66
C GLU A 146 9.04 34.20 -34.29
N PRO A 147 9.14 35.08 -35.31
CA PRO A 147 7.97 35.69 -35.94
C PRO A 147 7.02 34.68 -36.58
N GLU A 148 7.52 33.61 -37.21
CA GLU A 148 6.67 32.58 -37.83
C GLU A 148 5.88 31.80 -36.76
N VAL A 149 6.49 31.50 -35.60
CA VAL A 149 5.81 30.83 -34.47
C VAL A 149 4.72 31.73 -33.88
N LYS A 150 5.02 33.01 -33.63
CA LYS A 150 4.04 33.97 -33.10
C LYS A 150 2.87 34.17 -34.07
N GLN A 151 3.14 34.27 -35.37
CA GLN A 151 2.12 34.45 -36.39
C GLN A 151 1.23 33.20 -36.52
N LEU A 152 1.83 32.01 -36.60
CA LEU A 152 1.14 30.72 -36.66
C LEU A 152 0.19 30.54 -35.47
N ILE A 153 0.67 30.75 -34.24
CA ILE A 153 -0.16 30.61 -33.04
C ILE A 153 -1.25 31.68 -33.00
N ARG A 154 -0.98 32.91 -33.45
CA ARG A 154 -1.98 33.98 -33.55
C ARG A 154 -3.11 33.68 -34.54
N GLU A 155 -2.79 33.15 -35.71
CA GLU A 155 -3.77 32.74 -36.71
C GLU A 155 -4.71 31.64 -36.17
N HIS A 156 -4.15 30.67 -35.45
CA HIS A 156 -4.92 29.59 -34.82
C HIS A 156 -5.75 30.06 -33.62
N ALA A 157 -5.31 31.09 -32.88
CA ALA A 157 -6.05 31.68 -31.77
C ALA A 157 -7.25 32.54 -32.22
N VAL A 158 -7.15 33.19 -33.38
CA VAL A 158 -8.17 34.15 -33.88
C VAL A 158 -9.15 33.50 -34.87
N SER A 159 -8.74 32.46 -35.61
CA SER A 159 -9.59 31.85 -36.63
C SER A 159 -10.81 31.10 -36.06
N SER A 160 -12.01 31.50 -36.48
CA SER A 160 -13.27 30.82 -36.17
C SER A 160 -13.41 29.45 -36.85
N LEU A 161 -12.60 29.18 -37.89
CA LEU A 161 -12.58 27.91 -38.63
C LEU A 161 -11.73 26.83 -37.94
N VAL A 162 -10.92 27.20 -36.95
CA VAL A 162 -10.07 26.27 -36.20
C VAL A 162 -10.89 25.58 -35.09
N PRO A 163 -10.77 24.25 -34.91
CA PRO A 163 -11.43 23.52 -33.83
C PRO A 163 -11.23 24.17 -32.47
N LYS A 164 -12.34 24.30 -31.72
CA LYS A 164 -12.46 24.90 -30.39
C LYS A 164 -11.26 24.66 -29.46
N ARG A 165 -10.88 23.40 -29.26
CA ARG A 165 -9.75 22.97 -28.41
C ARG A 165 -8.37 23.44 -28.88
N ILE A 166 -8.16 23.48 -30.20
CA ILE A 166 -6.95 24.04 -30.82
C ILE A 166 -6.94 25.57 -30.65
N ARG A 167 -8.07 26.24 -30.91
CA ARG A 167 -8.20 27.69 -30.75
C ARG A 167 -7.93 28.14 -29.31
N ALA A 168 -8.53 27.46 -28.33
CA ALA A 168 -8.30 27.73 -26.90
C ALA A 168 -6.83 27.49 -26.48
N THR A 169 -6.21 26.41 -26.96
CA THR A 169 -4.78 26.15 -26.69
C THR A 169 -3.88 27.21 -27.32
N ALA A 170 -4.14 27.57 -28.58
CA ALA A 170 -3.40 28.61 -29.29
C ALA A 170 -3.55 29.98 -28.60
N PHE A 171 -4.76 30.30 -28.13
CA PHE A 171 -5.05 31.53 -27.38
C PHE A 171 -4.30 31.57 -26.04
N ARG A 172 -4.29 30.49 -25.26
CA ARG A 172 -3.49 30.36 -24.04
C ARG A 172 -2.00 30.59 -24.31
N LEU A 173 -1.42 29.87 -25.29
CA LEU A 173 0.00 30.01 -25.66
C LEU A 173 0.34 31.42 -26.15
N LEU A 174 -0.56 32.06 -26.89
CA LEU A 174 -0.37 33.45 -27.36
C LEU A 174 -0.27 34.43 -26.19
N LEU A 175 -1.09 34.25 -25.15
CA LEU A 175 -1.05 35.08 -23.94
C LEU A 175 0.24 34.84 -23.14
N GLU A 176 0.64 33.58 -22.96
CA GLU A 176 1.89 33.18 -22.29
C GLU A 176 3.14 33.74 -23.01
N MET A 177 3.14 33.82 -24.34
CA MET A 177 4.19 34.49 -25.13
C MET A 177 4.12 36.05 -25.11
N GLY A 178 3.39 36.63 -24.15
CA GLY A 178 3.26 38.09 -24.00
C GLY A 178 2.25 38.75 -24.94
N GLY A 179 1.37 37.98 -25.59
CA GLY A 179 0.33 38.41 -26.54
C GLY A 179 -0.83 39.21 -25.95
N THR A 180 -0.55 40.03 -24.93
CA THR A 180 -1.48 40.94 -24.26
C THR A 180 -2.34 41.84 -25.16
N PRO A 181 -1.96 42.20 -26.42
CA PRO A 181 -2.85 42.98 -27.29
C PRO A 181 -4.21 42.32 -27.57
N VAL A 182 -4.34 40.99 -27.57
CA VAL A 182 -5.60 40.34 -27.97
C VAL A 182 -6.72 40.54 -26.94
N ILE A 183 -6.39 40.76 -25.66
CA ILE A 183 -7.36 41.09 -24.61
C ILE A 183 -7.66 42.60 -24.55
N LYS A 184 -6.97 43.46 -25.32
CA LYS A 184 -7.13 44.93 -25.19
C LYS A 184 -8.55 45.40 -25.52
N ASP A 185 -9.16 44.82 -26.53
CA ASP A 185 -10.38 45.38 -27.15
C ASP A 185 -11.67 44.81 -26.55
N SER A 186 -11.71 43.50 -26.24
CA SER A 186 -12.82 42.86 -25.50
C SER A 186 -12.38 41.57 -24.79
N LEU A 187 -13.21 41.09 -23.85
CA LEU A 187 -13.09 39.74 -23.28
C LEU A 187 -14.06 38.79 -24.01
N PRO A 188 -13.67 37.54 -24.32
CA PRO A 188 -14.52 36.56 -25.01
C PRO A 188 -15.55 35.91 -24.06
N ILE A 189 -16.34 36.73 -23.36
CA ILE A 189 -17.25 36.30 -22.27
C ILE A 189 -18.34 35.31 -22.70
N ASP A 190 -18.60 35.19 -24.00
CA ASP A 190 -19.58 34.28 -24.59
C ASP A 190 -18.94 32.95 -25.11
N ASP A 191 -17.61 32.76 -24.93
CA ASP A 191 -16.89 31.51 -25.25
C ASP A 191 -16.11 31.02 -24.02
N ASP A 192 -16.73 30.12 -23.25
CA ASP A 192 -16.21 29.65 -21.97
C ASP A 192 -14.80 29.04 -22.06
N GLU A 193 -14.48 28.36 -23.18
CA GLU A 193 -13.18 27.72 -23.42
C GLU A 193 -12.04 28.74 -23.62
N LEU A 194 -12.34 29.90 -24.21
CA LEU A 194 -11.38 31.00 -24.35
C LEU A 194 -11.18 31.74 -23.03
N MET A 195 -12.23 31.88 -22.23
CA MET A 195 -12.13 32.46 -20.89
C MET A 195 -11.33 31.55 -19.94
N GLU A 196 -11.57 30.23 -19.96
CA GLU A 196 -10.77 29.26 -19.20
C GLU A 196 -9.30 29.29 -19.64
N ALA A 197 -9.03 29.30 -20.95
CA ALA A 197 -7.69 29.46 -21.50
C ALA A 197 -7.00 30.77 -21.06
N ALA A 198 -7.74 31.89 -20.98
CA ALA A 198 -7.22 33.16 -20.45
C ALA A 198 -6.88 33.05 -18.96
N PHE A 199 -7.73 32.41 -18.17
CA PHE A 199 -7.51 32.24 -16.73
C PHE A 199 -6.31 31.34 -16.43
N ILE A 200 -6.12 30.24 -17.17
CA ILE A 200 -4.94 29.37 -17.03
C ILE A 200 -3.65 30.11 -17.41
N ALA A 201 -3.66 30.91 -18.49
CA ALA A 201 -2.50 31.75 -18.84
C ALA A 201 -2.17 32.78 -17.75
N ALA A 202 -3.20 33.33 -17.09
CA ALA A 202 -3.04 34.33 -16.02
C ALA A 202 -2.31 33.79 -14.78
N GLU A 203 -2.52 32.53 -14.41
CA GLU A 203 -1.88 31.89 -13.25
C GLU A 203 -0.35 32.03 -13.25
N ASN A 204 0.26 32.14 -14.43
CA ASN A 204 1.71 32.27 -14.63
C ASN A 204 2.19 33.72 -14.87
N THR A 205 1.32 34.75 -14.83
CA THR A 205 1.69 36.13 -15.22
C THR A 205 0.89 37.18 -14.43
N LYS A 206 1.58 37.94 -13.57
CA LYS A 206 0.96 38.92 -12.66
C LYS A 206 0.24 40.06 -13.41
N GLU A 207 0.81 40.53 -14.51
CA GLU A 207 0.26 41.59 -15.36
C GLU A 207 -1.04 41.16 -16.05
N LEU A 208 -1.11 39.89 -16.46
CA LEU A 208 -2.28 39.29 -17.09
C LEU A 208 -3.38 39.06 -16.07
N THR A 209 -3.05 38.51 -14.89
CA THR A 209 -4.00 38.38 -13.77
C THR A 209 -4.59 39.74 -13.37
N ALA A 210 -3.76 40.77 -13.17
CA ALA A 210 -4.23 42.12 -12.86
C ALA A 210 -5.18 42.68 -13.94
N SER A 211 -4.87 42.45 -15.22
CA SER A 211 -5.70 42.89 -16.34
C SER A 211 -7.05 42.14 -16.39
N LEU A 212 -7.05 40.82 -16.21
CA LEU A 212 -8.26 39.99 -16.19
C LEU A 212 -9.16 40.30 -15.00
N ILE A 213 -8.60 40.42 -13.78
CA ILE A 213 -9.36 40.78 -12.57
C ILE A 213 -10.11 42.10 -12.78
N ARG A 214 -9.40 43.15 -13.19
CA ARG A 214 -9.98 44.48 -13.42
C ARG A 214 -11.03 44.51 -14.54
N ARG A 215 -10.80 43.79 -15.65
CA ARG A 215 -11.74 43.73 -16.79
C ARG A 215 -12.96 42.85 -16.50
N SER A 216 -12.80 41.78 -15.74
CA SER A 216 -13.87 40.81 -15.45
C SER A 216 -14.76 41.24 -14.28
N THR A 217 -14.22 41.99 -13.32
CA THR A 217 -14.96 42.53 -12.16
C THR A 217 -16.30 43.20 -12.51
N PRO A 218 -16.38 44.19 -13.44
CA PRO A 218 -17.66 44.80 -13.81
C PRO A 218 -18.61 43.81 -14.51
N LEU A 219 -18.06 42.82 -15.23
CA LEU A 219 -18.78 41.81 -16.00
C LEU A 219 -19.15 40.55 -15.19
N PHE A 220 -18.81 40.49 -13.90
CA PHE A 220 -18.90 39.28 -13.06
C PHE A 220 -20.21 38.48 -13.25
N SER A 221 -21.36 39.15 -13.17
CA SER A 221 -22.69 38.53 -13.28
C SER A 221 -23.06 38.02 -14.69
N ARG A 222 -22.29 38.38 -15.73
CA ARG A 222 -22.46 37.88 -17.10
C ARG A 222 -21.63 36.62 -17.40
N LEU A 223 -20.61 36.33 -16.60
CA LEU A 223 -19.76 35.14 -16.77
C LEU A 223 -20.53 33.86 -16.37
N SER A 224 -20.23 32.75 -17.02
CA SER A 224 -20.72 31.42 -16.62
C SER A 224 -20.26 31.04 -15.21
N GLN A 225 -20.94 30.07 -14.58
CA GLN A 225 -20.61 29.55 -13.25
C GLN A 225 -19.15 29.08 -13.13
N ALA A 226 -18.63 28.41 -14.17
CA ALA A 226 -17.23 27.98 -14.22
C ALA A 226 -16.29 29.18 -14.25
N ASN A 227 -16.58 30.18 -15.08
CA ASN A 227 -15.75 31.38 -15.21
C ASN A 227 -15.81 32.30 -13.98
N ARG A 228 -16.94 32.38 -13.26
CA ARG A 228 -17.00 33.07 -11.95
C ARG A 228 -16.16 32.35 -10.90
N THR A 229 -16.17 31.01 -10.91
CA THR A 229 -15.34 30.17 -10.02
C THR A 229 -13.84 30.30 -10.31
N ALA A 230 -13.44 30.29 -11.59
CA ALA A 230 -12.06 30.49 -12.01
C ALA A 230 -11.54 31.91 -11.69
N LEU A 231 -12.37 32.93 -11.88
CA LEU A 231 -12.03 34.31 -11.51
C LEU A 231 -11.86 34.49 -9.99
N VAL A 232 -12.68 33.82 -9.16
CA VAL A 232 -12.50 33.78 -7.70
C VAL A 232 -11.18 33.14 -7.29
N ARG A 233 -10.76 32.06 -8.00
CA ARG A 233 -9.46 31.41 -7.78
C ARG A 233 -8.29 32.35 -8.10
N LEU A 234 -8.35 33.11 -9.21
CA LEU A 234 -7.33 34.12 -9.53
C LEU A 234 -7.31 35.31 -8.55
N ALA A 235 -8.46 35.69 -8.00
CA ALA A 235 -8.58 36.76 -7.01
C ALA A 235 -8.15 36.34 -5.59
N SER A 236 -7.68 35.11 -5.37
CA SER A 236 -7.55 34.53 -4.03
C SER A 236 -6.43 35.11 -3.14
N SER A 237 -5.33 35.64 -3.68
CA SER A 237 -4.25 36.25 -2.86
C SER A 237 -4.57 37.67 -2.36
N PHE A 238 -5.66 38.27 -2.83
CA PHE A 238 -6.06 39.67 -2.59
C PHE A 238 -5.06 40.76 -3.04
N THR A 239 -3.99 40.38 -3.75
CA THR A 239 -2.90 41.27 -4.22
C THR A 239 -3.31 42.45 -5.11
N PHE A 240 -4.48 42.40 -5.74
CA PHE A 240 -4.99 43.44 -6.64
C PHE A 240 -6.23 44.12 -6.05
N SER A 241 -6.39 45.44 -6.25
CA SER A 241 -7.45 46.28 -5.66
C SER A 241 -8.85 45.68 -5.74
N ASP A 242 -9.18 45.07 -6.87
CA ASP A 242 -10.55 44.64 -7.18
C ASP A 242 -10.84 43.23 -6.65
N SER A 243 -9.83 42.53 -6.12
CA SER A 243 -9.91 41.12 -5.69
C SER A 243 -10.92 40.91 -4.57
N LEU A 244 -10.88 41.74 -3.52
CA LEU A 244 -11.86 41.69 -2.41
C LEU A 244 -13.28 41.95 -2.90
N HIS A 245 -13.45 42.81 -3.91
CA HIS A 245 -14.76 43.09 -4.51
C HIS A 245 -15.27 41.93 -5.39
N ILE A 246 -14.37 41.17 -6.05
CA ILE A 246 -14.73 39.86 -6.65
C ILE A 246 -15.20 38.89 -5.56
N ILE A 247 -14.48 38.76 -4.44
CA ILE A 247 -14.86 37.86 -3.34
C ILE A 247 -16.22 38.26 -2.74
N PHE A 248 -16.48 39.53 -2.49
CA PHE A 248 -17.77 40.00 -2.00
C PHE A 248 -18.91 39.74 -2.99
N ARG A 249 -18.72 40.00 -4.29
CA ARG A 249 -19.69 39.62 -5.34
C ARG A 249 -19.92 38.12 -5.41
N ALA A 250 -18.87 37.32 -5.24
CA ALA A 250 -18.95 35.87 -5.25
C ALA A 250 -19.65 35.29 -4.01
N ILE A 251 -19.60 35.97 -2.86
CA ILE A 251 -20.40 35.64 -1.66
C ILE A 251 -21.86 36.09 -1.81
N GLU A 252 -22.15 37.10 -2.64
CA GLU A 252 -23.52 37.53 -2.97
C GLU A 252 -24.14 36.79 -4.16
N ASP A 253 -23.40 35.87 -4.79
CA ASP A 253 -23.85 35.11 -5.95
C ASP A 253 -25.02 34.18 -5.60
N THR A 254 -26.01 34.09 -6.49
CA THR A 254 -27.15 33.17 -6.31
C THR A 254 -26.73 31.70 -6.35
N THR A 255 -25.65 31.38 -7.08
CA THR A 255 -25.12 30.04 -7.32
C THR A 255 -24.29 29.52 -6.13
N PRO A 256 -24.71 28.45 -5.43
CA PRO A 256 -24.02 27.93 -4.24
C PRO A 256 -22.54 27.58 -4.47
N GLU A 257 -22.19 27.10 -5.65
CA GLU A 257 -20.83 26.69 -6.01
C GLU A 257 -19.87 27.88 -6.08
N VAL A 258 -20.35 29.06 -6.51
CA VAL A 258 -19.57 30.29 -6.56
C VAL A 258 -19.35 30.84 -5.14
N ARG A 259 -20.37 30.79 -4.28
CA ARG A 259 -20.23 31.12 -2.84
C ARG A 259 -19.27 30.18 -2.13
N MET A 260 -19.38 28.88 -2.40
CA MET A 260 -18.46 27.84 -1.90
C MET A 260 -17.02 28.11 -2.34
N ALA A 261 -16.79 28.51 -3.60
CA ALA A 261 -15.47 28.89 -4.10
C ALA A 261 -14.91 30.12 -3.35
N ALA A 262 -15.73 31.13 -3.09
CA ALA A 262 -15.32 32.33 -2.36
C ALA A 262 -14.94 32.01 -0.90
N TYR A 263 -15.76 31.24 -0.19
CA TYR A 263 -15.42 30.78 1.17
C TYR A 263 -14.24 29.82 1.21
N ARG A 264 -13.97 29.08 0.13
CA ARG A 264 -12.75 28.25 -0.01
C ARG A 264 -11.50 29.07 -0.33
N ALA A 265 -11.61 30.26 -0.91
CA ALA A 265 -10.46 31.12 -1.21
C ALA A 265 -9.95 31.88 0.03
N ILE A 266 -10.86 32.29 0.93
CA ILE A 266 -10.54 33.02 2.16
C ILE A 266 -9.69 32.17 3.12
N GLY A 267 -8.64 32.75 3.70
CA GLY A 267 -7.74 32.14 4.68
C GLY A 267 -6.61 31.26 4.11
N ASN A 268 -6.49 31.13 2.79
CA ASN A 268 -5.52 30.21 2.18
C ASN A 268 -4.10 30.78 2.01
N ASP A 269 -3.94 32.10 2.14
CA ASP A 269 -2.72 32.83 1.80
C ASP A 269 -2.50 33.94 2.82
N HIS A 270 -1.26 34.13 3.27
CA HIS A 270 -0.88 35.12 4.28
C HIS A 270 -0.96 36.55 3.73
N GLU A 271 -0.84 36.77 2.41
CA GLU A 271 -1.02 38.10 1.79
C GLU A 271 -2.44 38.65 2.04
N GLN A 272 -3.43 37.77 2.31
CA GLN A 272 -4.81 38.13 2.60
C GLN A 272 -5.03 38.83 3.95
N VAL A 273 -4.10 38.74 4.90
CA VAL A 273 -4.30 39.22 6.30
C VAL A 273 -4.72 40.69 6.35
N SER A 274 -4.23 41.50 5.41
CA SER A 274 -4.61 42.91 5.23
C SER A 274 -6.11 43.13 4.94
N GLY A 275 -6.77 42.18 4.28
CA GLY A 275 -8.20 42.22 3.93
C GLY A 275 -9.13 41.63 4.99
N PHE A 276 -8.61 40.94 6.00
CA PHE A 276 -9.43 40.25 7.02
C PHE A 276 -10.43 41.17 7.75
N PRO A 277 -10.10 42.42 8.15
CA PRO A 277 -11.08 43.30 8.80
C PRO A 277 -12.31 43.59 7.94
N ALA A 278 -12.12 43.77 6.63
CA ALA A 278 -13.22 44.00 5.69
C ALA A 278 -14.09 42.75 5.51
N ILE A 279 -13.48 41.56 5.49
CA ILE A 279 -14.18 40.28 5.43
C ILE A 279 -15.00 40.04 6.69
N VAL A 280 -14.43 40.27 7.88
CA VAL A 280 -15.15 40.13 9.16
C VAL A 280 -16.36 41.07 9.21
N GLN A 281 -16.20 42.35 8.85
CA GLN A 281 -17.31 43.31 8.75
C GLN A 281 -18.40 42.81 7.77
N PHE A 282 -18.01 42.32 6.59
CA PHE A 282 -18.93 41.85 5.56
C PHE A 282 -19.70 40.59 5.99
N LEU A 283 -19.09 39.71 6.76
CA LEU A 283 -19.69 38.45 7.24
C LEU A 283 -20.57 38.61 8.48
N ALA A 284 -20.38 39.66 9.30
CA ALA A 284 -21.04 39.86 10.60
C ALA A 284 -22.57 40.06 10.51
N ASP A 285 -23.07 40.65 9.42
CA ASP A 285 -24.52 40.82 9.14
C ASP A 285 -25.14 39.69 8.31
N ARG A 286 -24.33 38.73 7.86
CA ARG A 286 -24.73 37.72 6.88
C ARG A 286 -24.82 36.34 7.50
N THR A 287 -25.61 35.49 6.82
CA THR A 287 -25.92 34.11 7.21
C THR A 287 -26.22 33.32 5.95
N GLU A 288 -25.73 32.09 5.84
CA GLU A 288 -26.12 31.19 4.77
C GLU A 288 -27.39 30.42 5.12
N ASN A 289 -28.24 30.22 4.11
CA ASN A 289 -29.44 29.40 4.26
C ASN A 289 -29.11 27.90 4.14
N LEU A 290 -28.03 27.56 3.43
CA LEU A 290 -27.54 26.19 3.25
C LEU A 290 -26.49 25.84 4.32
N PRO A 291 -26.71 24.80 5.16
CA PRO A 291 -25.76 24.41 6.21
C PRO A 291 -24.34 24.14 5.69
N ASP A 292 -24.24 23.59 4.48
CA ASP A 292 -22.97 23.21 3.85
C ASP A 292 -22.12 24.45 3.48
N LEU A 293 -22.76 25.59 3.22
CA LEU A 293 -22.08 26.88 3.03
C LEU A 293 -21.77 27.58 4.37
N GLU A 294 -22.65 27.51 5.37
CA GLU A 294 -22.35 28.03 6.71
C GLU A 294 -21.14 27.30 7.33
N PHE A 295 -21.02 25.99 7.09
CA PHE A 295 -19.82 25.22 7.42
C PHE A 295 -18.58 25.73 6.68
N ALA A 296 -18.69 26.04 5.37
CA ALA A 296 -17.59 26.63 4.62
C ALA A 296 -17.16 28.02 5.17
N VAL A 297 -18.10 28.83 5.67
CA VAL A 297 -17.76 30.09 6.38
C VAL A 297 -17.01 29.80 7.68
N HIS A 298 -17.43 28.82 8.47
CA HIS A 298 -16.69 28.42 9.67
C HIS A 298 -15.27 27.97 9.33
N SER A 299 -15.08 27.14 8.30
CA SER A 299 -13.74 26.74 7.84
C SER A 299 -12.93 27.93 7.33
N ALA A 300 -13.54 28.92 6.68
CA ALA A 300 -12.87 30.15 6.25
C ALA A 300 -12.37 30.95 7.45
N ILE A 301 -13.18 31.10 8.50
CA ILE A 301 -12.80 31.78 9.75
C ILE A 301 -11.66 31.03 10.45
N THR A 302 -11.68 29.70 10.50
CA THR A 302 -10.58 28.90 11.05
C THR A 302 -9.29 29.11 10.26
N ARG A 303 -9.32 29.09 8.93
CA ARG A 303 -8.13 29.37 8.12
C ARG A 303 -7.64 30.82 8.27
N MET A 304 -8.53 31.80 8.42
CA MET A 304 -8.15 33.18 8.77
C MET A 304 -7.45 33.26 10.14
N GLU A 305 -7.79 32.39 11.09
CA GLU A 305 -7.09 32.30 12.37
C GLU A 305 -5.71 31.66 12.21
N GLU A 306 -5.59 30.60 11.40
CA GLU A 306 -4.34 29.90 11.08
C GLU A 306 -3.31 30.82 10.38
N GLN A 307 -3.75 31.82 9.60
CA GLN A 307 -2.85 32.83 9.00
C GLN A 307 -2.37 33.91 9.99
N LEU A 308 -2.92 33.96 11.22
CA LEU A 308 -2.53 34.91 12.27
C LEU A 308 -1.58 34.24 13.26
N SER A 309 -0.29 34.57 13.17
CA SER A 309 0.79 34.07 14.04
C SER A 309 0.43 34.05 15.52
N ASP A 310 0.93 33.07 16.27
CA ASP A 310 0.63 32.93 17.71
C ASP A 310 0.82 34.23 18.49
N GLY A 311 -0.18 34.57 19.31
CA GLY A 311 -0.26 35.81 20.06
C GLY A 311 -0.69 37.04 19.24
N TYR A 312 -0.44 37.10 17.93
CA TYR A 312 -0.89 38.18 17.06
C TYR A 312 -2.35 37.97 16.63
N ARG A 313 -3.15 39.03 16.77
CA ARG A 313 -4.58 39.06 16.45
C ARG A 313 -4.97 40.43 15.91
N LEU A 314 -6.13 40.53 15.24
CA LEU A 314 -6.61 41.78 14.66
C LEU A 314 -6.87 42.83 15.76
N ASP A 315 -6.32 44.04 15.61
CA ASP A 315 -6.50 45.15 16.58
C ASP A 315 -7.32 46.32 16.01
N VAL A 316 -8.46 46.00 15.40
CA VAL A 316 -9.41 47.01 14.91
C VAL A 316 -10.44 47.30 16.01
N GLN A 317 -10.15 48.28 16.86
CA GLN A 317 -10.90 48.59 18.09
C GLN A 317 -12.40 48.90 17.87
N SER A 318 -12.76 49.54 16.75
CA SER A 318 -14.17 49.75 16.36
C SER A 318 -14.89 48.43 16.10
N LEU A 319 -14.28 47.55 15.31
CA LEU A 319 -14.80 46.23 14.93
C LEU A 319 -14.87 45.28 16.14
N LYS A 320 -13.86 45.31 17.03
CA LYS A 320 -13.89 44.61 18.33
C LYS A 320 -15.17 44.95 19.11
N LYS A 321 -15.43 46.25 19.30
CA LYS A 321 -16.61 46.73 20.04
C LYS A 321 -17.92 46.38 19.33
N GLU A 322 -17.96 46.45 18.00
CA GLU A 322 -19.15 46.10 17.23
C GLU A 322 -19.51 44.62 17.37
N ILE A 323 -18.53 43.71 17.26
CA ILE A 323 -18.75 42.25 17.36
C ILE A 323 -19.30 41.86 18.73
N ILE A 324 -18.76 42.39 19.84
CA ILE A 324 -19.26 42.07 21.18
C ILE A 324 -20.70 42.57 21.38
N LEU A 325 -20.98 43.84 21.07
CA LEU A 325 -22.34 44.42 21.17
C LEU A 325 -23.37 43.66 20.31
N ARG A 326 -22.91 43.14 19.15
CA ARG A 326 -23.69 42.32 18.22
C ARG A 326 -23.95 40.91 18.79
N ILE A 327 -22.97 40.28 19.43
CA ILE A 327 -23.12 39.00 20.15
C ILE A 327 -24.13 39.15 21.30
N GLU A 328 -23.97 40.17 22.16
CA GLU A 328 -24.90 40.47 23.26
C GLU A 328 -26.33 40.65 22.77
N LYS A 329 -26.52 41.44 21.70
CA LYS A 329 -27.83 41.70 21.07
C LYS A 329 -28.46 40.42 20.51
N LEU A 330 -27.71 39.61 19.75
CA LEU A 330 -28.20 38.36 19.15
C LEU A 330 -28.54 37.32 20.23
N PHE A 331 -27.71 37.20 21.27
CA PHE A 331 -27.95 36.33 22.41
C PHE A 331 -29.20 36.76 23.20
N THR A 332 -29.37 38.05 23.45
CA THR A 332 -30.56 38.62 24.11
C THR A 332 -31.83 38.34 23.29
N GLN A 333 -31.79 38.42 21.96
CA GLN A 333 -32.92 38.08 21.08
C GLN A 333 -33.30 36.59 21.16
N ILE A 334 -32.30 35.71 21.31
CA ILE A 334 -32.51 34.27 21.47
C ILE A 334 -33.13 33.94 22.84
N ILE A 335 -32.66 34.57 23.93
CA ILE A 335 -33.21 34.34 25.29
C ILE A 335 -34.62 34.93 25.45
N SER A 336 -34.86 36.15 24.97
CA SER A 336 -36.12 36.90 25.19
C SER A 336 -37.35 36.31 24.48
N THR A 337 -37.19 35.21 23.75
CA THR A 337 -38.28 34.47 23.08
C THR A 337 -38.64 33.13 23.73
N ASP A 338 -38.24 32.87 24.98
CA ASP A 338 -38.61 31.68 25.79
C ASP A 338 -40.05 31.79 26.35
N ARG A 339 -41.06 31.89 25.46
CA ARG A 339 -42.49 31.81 25.84
C ARG A 339 -42.91 30.35 26.06
N ARG A 340 -42.61 29.81 27.24
CA ARG A 340 -43.00 28.43 27.60
C ARG A 340 -44.51 28.30 27.77
N VAL A 341 -45.07 27.26 27.16
CA VAL A 341 -46.31 26.64 27.65
C VAL A 341 -45.92 25.83 28.89
N SER A 342 -46.46 26.18 30.06
CA SER A 342 -46.16 25.48 31.31
C SER A 342 -46.81 24.09 31.31
N GLY A 343 -46.04 23.03 31.03
CA GLY A 343 -46.63 21.71 30.76
C GLY A 343 -45.72 20.47 30.78
N ASP A 344 -44.52 20.52 31.38
CA ASP A 344 -43.60 19.34 31.44
C ASP A 344 -44.14 18.15 32.28
N TYR A 345 -45.32 18.27 32.91
CA TYR A 345 -45.93 17.23 33.76
C TYR A 345 -46.82 16.20 33.03
N HIS A 346 -46.99 16.31 31.70
CA HIS A 346 -47.79 15.36 30.91
C HIS A 346 -47.19 15.15 29.52
N GLU A 347 -47.23 13.90 29.02
CA GLU A 347 -46.62 13.46 27.76
C GLU A 347 -46.94 14.38 26.57
N LEU A 348 -48.22 14.63 26.30
CA LEU A 348 -48.67 15.57 25.26
C LEU A 348 -48.06 16.98 25.41
N GLY A 349 -47.90 17.50 26.63
CA GLY A 349 -47.31 18.81 26.89
C GLY A 349 -45.81 18.85 26.61
N TRP A 350 -45.10 17.76 26.94
CA TRP A 350 -43.71 17.54 26.56
C TRP A 350 -43.57 17.44 25.04
N MET A 351 -44.39 16.63 24.36
CA MET A 351 -44.35 16.47 22.90
C MET A 351 -44.55 17.80 22.17
N ILE A 352 -45.54 18.60 22.60
CA ILE A 352 -45.76 19.96 22.09
C ILE A 352 -44.53 20.83 22.30
N THR A 353 -44.04 20.93 23.53
CA THR A 353 -42.91 21.81 23.88
C THR A 353 -41.67 21.46 23.07
N ARG A 354 -41.28 20.17 23.03
CA ARG A 354 -40.05 19.72 22.35
C ARG A 354 -40.16 19.78 20.83
N SER A 355 -41.33 19.48 20.25
CA SER A 355 -41.53 19.62 18.79
C SER A 355 -41.53 21.09 18.36
N CYS A 356 -42.12 21.99 19.14
CA CYS A 356 -42.04 23.43 18.93
C CYS A 356 -40.58 23.94 19.01
N GLU A 357 -39.82 23.58 20.05
CA GLU A 357 -38.39 23.93 20.19
C GLU A 357 -37.58 23.50 18.96
N TYR A 358 -37.82 22.30 18.41
CA TYR A 358 -37.13 21.86 17.19
C TYR A 358 -37.37 22.82 16.02
N PHE A 359 -38.61 23.26 15.80
CA PHE A 359 -38.94 24.18 14.70
C PHE A 359 -38.47 25.62 14.92
N GLU A 360 -38.30 26.07 16.15
CA GLU A 360 -37.70 27.38 16.41
C GLU A 360 -36.21 27.43 16.03
N TYR A 361 -35.43 26.44 16.49
CA TYR A 361 -33.97 26.45 16.39
C TYR A 361 -33.39 25.73 15.15
N TYR A 362 -34.09 24.70 14.63
CA TYR A 362 -33.50 23.76 13.67
C TYR A 362 -34.35 23.50 12.43
N GLY A 363 -35.67 23.41 12.58
CA GLY A 363 -36.60 23.23 11.48
C GLY A 363 -36.67 24.42 10.52
N ASP A 364 -37.35 24.21 9.40
CA ASP A 364 -37.62 25.18 8.35
C ASP A 364 -39.13 25.20 8.03
N GLU A 365 -39.59 26.27 7.38
CA GLU A 365 -41.01 26.48 7.09
C GLU A 365 -41.59 25.45 6.11
N GLU A 366 -40.77 24.91 5.21
CA GLU A 366 -41.21 23.92 4.22
C GLU A 366 -41.51 22.59 4.90
N PHE A 367 -40.58 22.09 5.73
CA PHE A 367 -40.81 20.89 6.53
C PHE A 367 -41.95 21.10 7.56
N ARG A 368 -42.04 22.28 8.20
CA ARG A 368 -43.14 22.61 9.12
C ARG A 368 -44.49 22.59 8.42
N SER A 369 -44.58 23.17 7.23
CA SER A 369 -45.81 23.20 6.43
C SER A 369 -46.20 21.81 5.95
N SER A 370 -45.23 21.02 5.48
CA SER A 370 -45.43 19.64 5.03
C SER A 370 -45.95 18.74 6.18
N LEU A 371 -45.37 18.88 7.38
CA LEU A 371 -45.80 18.19 8.59
C LEU A 371 -47.22 18.61 9.03
N LEU A 372 -47.50 19.91 9.09
CA LEU A 372 -48.83 20.43 9.42
C LEU A 372 -49.91 20.01 8.41
N ASN A 373 -49.53 19.80 7.15
CA ASN A 373 -50.40 19.33 6.08
C ASN A 373 -50.65 17.81 6.16
N TYR A 374 -49.64 17.02 6.53
CA TYR A 374 -49.79 15.61 6.88
C TYR A 374 -50.73 15.41 8.08
N PHE A 375 -50.58 16.19 9.17
CA PHE A 375 -51.51 16.21 10.32
C PHE A 375 -52.91 16.81 10.03
N LYS A 376 -53.17 17.26 8.79
CA LYS A 376 -54.52 17.60 8.29
C LYS A 376 -55.07 16.52 7.36
N ARG A 377 -54.28 15.50 7.01
CA ARG A 377 -54.54 14.56 5.90
C ARG A 377 -54.76 15.30 4.56
N SER A 378 -54.05 16.40 4.33
CA SER A 378 -54.22 17.27 3.16
C SER A 378 -52.89 17.48 2.42
N GLY A 379 -52.70 16.80 1.29
CA GLY A 379 -51.48 16.88 0.47
C GLY A 379 -50.70 15.55 0.44
N ASN A 380 -49.74 15.45 -0.50
CA ASN A 380 -49.14 14.18 -0.91
C ASN A 380 -47.80 13.89 -0.21
N TYR A 381 -47.76 13.98 1.12
CA TYR A 381 -46.57 13.62 1.92
C TYR A 381 -46.78 12.30 2.65
N THR A 382 -45.80 11.39 2.58
CA THR A 382 -45.83 10.13 3.34
C THR A 382 -45.08 10.24 4.66
N GLU A 383 -45.34 9.32 5.59
CA GLU A 383 -44.55 9.14 6.81
C GLU A 383 -43.04 9.03 6.48
N LEU A 384 -42.71 8.22 5.47
CA LEU A 384 -41.33 7.98 5.04
C LEU A 384 -40.65 9.26 4.53
N ASP A 385 -41.36 10.13 3.82
CA ASP A 385 -40.80 11.39 3.32
C ASP A 385 -40.56 12.39 4.46
N LEU A 386 -41.47 12.47 5.43
CA LEU A 386 -41.30 13.31 6.62
C LEU A 386 -40.21 12.79 7.55
N LEU A 387 -40.11 11.48 7.77
CA LEU A 387 -39.00 10.87 8.50
C LEU A 387 -37.66 11.06 7.76
N ARG A 388 -37.65 11.03 6.42
CA ARG A 388 -36.45 11.35 5.61
C ARG A 388 -36.07 12.83 5.74
N ALA A 389 -37.02 13.75 5.65
CA ALA A 389 -36.80 15.19 5.81
C ALA A 389 -36.28 15.51 7.23
N LEU A 390 -36.92 14.98 8.27
CA LEU A 390 -36.49 15.12 9.66
C LEU A 390 -35.10 14.53 9.90
N LYS A 391 -34.81 13.34 9.37
CA LYS A 391 -33.48 12.71 9.46
C LYS A 391 -32.41 13.53 8.74
N ASN A 392 -32.71 14.09 7.56
CA ASN A 392 -31.78 14.93 6.80
C ASN A 392 -31.50 16.26 7.52
N SER A 393 -32.55 16.92 8.03
CA SER A 393 -32.47 18.12 8.88
C SER A 393 -31.59 17.85 10.11
N ALA A 394 -31.86 16.77 10.85
CA ALA A 394 -31.12 16.42 12.06
C ALA A 394 -29.71 15.86 11.82
N VAL A 395 -29.38 15.39 10.60
CA VAL A 395 -28.01 15.09 10.19
C VAL A 395 -27.23 16.37 9.97
N LYS A 396 -27.75 17.29 9.14
CA LYS A 396 -27.03 18.52 8.75
C LYS A 396 -26.73 19.47 9.91
N ILE A 397 -27.37 19.28 11.06
CA ILE A 397 -27.17 20.09 12.28
C ILE A 397 -26.76 19.22 13.48
N GLU A 398 -26.60 17.90 13.30
CA GLU A 398 -26.23 16.89 14.32
C GLU A 398 -27.19 16.77 15.55
N VAL A 399 -28.42 17.26 15.43
CA VAL A 399 -29.42 17.32 16.51
C VAL A 399 -30.25 16.04 16.70
N ARG A 400 -29.80 14.87 16.19
CA ARG A 400 -30.49 13.58 16.35
C ARG A 400 -30.75 13.15 17.80
N HIS A 401 -30.00 13.70 18.76
CA HIS A 401 -30.15 13.42 20.19
C HIS A 401 -31.02 14.45 20.92
N PHE A 402 -31.49 15.49 20.23
CA PHE A 402 -32.40 16.50 20.78
C PHE A 402 -33.79 15.88 21.02
N ASP A 403 -34.43 16.22 22.13
CA ASP A 403 -35.69 15.58 22.50
C ASP A 403 -36.85 15.94 21.55
N GLY A 404 -36.78 17.12 20.92
CA GLY A 404 -37.69 17.51 19.83
C GLY A 404 -37.59 16.64 18.57
N PHE A 405 -36.43 16.07 18.28
CA PHE A 405 -36.29 15.11 17.17
C PHE A 405 -37.04 13.80 17.47
N LYS A 406 -36.98 13.33 18.73
CA LYS A 406 -37.77 12.17 19.18
C LYS A 406 -39.27 12.47 19.18
N ALA A 407 -39.68 13.60 19.74
CA ALA A 407 -41.08 14.03 19.76
C ALA A 407 -41.66 14.14 18.34
N LEU A 408 -40.88 14.63 17.37
CA LEU A 408 -41.31 14.70 15.98
C LEU A 408 -41.39 13.33 15.30
N ILE A 409 -40.47 12.40 15.57
CA ILE A 409 -40.60 11.00 15.09
C ILE A 409 -41.90 10.39 15.62
N GLU A 410 -42.20 10.58 16.91
CA GLU A 410 -43.37 10.03 17.56
C GLU A 410 -44.67 10.59 16.98
N LEU A 411 -44.75 11.91 16.80
CA LEU A 411 -45.88 12.59 16.16
C LEU A 411 -46.07 12.20 14.68
N ILE A 412 -44.98 11.96 13.94
CA ILE A 412 -45.04 11.52 12.53
C ILE A 412 -45.58 10.08 12.44
N LYS A 413 -45.14 9.18 13.33
CA LYS A 413 -45.59 7.78 13.35
C LYS A 413 -47.02 7.61 13.86
N ASN A 414 -47.44 8.45 14.81
CA ASN A 414 -48.75 8.39 15.46
C ASN A 414 -49.59 9.65 15.11
N PRO A 415 -49.99 9.84 13.83
CA PRO A 415 -50.68 11.06 13.38
C PRO A 415 -52.07 11.24 13.99
N ASP A 416 -52.69 10.16 14.49
CA ASP A 416 -54.01 10.16 15.11
C ASP A 416 -53.98 10.27 16.65
N HIS A 417 -52.85 10.71 17.22
CA HIS A 417 -52.66 10.88 18.67
C HIS A 417 -53.77 11.73 19.32
N GLN A 418 -54.27 11.31 20.49
CA GLN A 418 -55.24 12.09 21.26
C GLN A 418 -54.64 13.45 21.65
N GLY A 419 -55.22 14.53 21.15
CA GLY A 419 -54.67 15.88 21.29
C GLY A 419 -53.83 16.40 20.11
N MET A 420 -53.70 15.67 18.99
CA MET A 420 -53.02 16.17 17.78
C MET A 420 -53.60 17.50 17.26
N ALA A 421 -54.90 17.78 17.51
CA ALA A 421 -55.49 19.09 17.21
C ALA A 421 -54.83 20.26 17.95
N LEU A 422 -54.36 20.04 19.19
CA LEU A 422 -53.60 21.01 19.98
C LEU A 422 -52.14 21.08 19.50
N VAL A 423 -51.49 19.93 19.24
CA VAL A 423 -50.14 19.87 18.66
C VAL A 423 -50.07 20.69 17.36
N ARG A 424 -51.01 20.45 16.44
CA ARG A 424 -51.14 21.16 15.17
C ARG A 424 -51.39 22.66 15.35
N ARG A 425 -52.15 23.06 16.38
CA ARG A 425 -52.36 24.47 16.72
C ARG A 425 -51.04 25.11 17.15
N GLU A 426 -50.37 24.58 18.15
CA GLU A 426 -49.14 25.19 18.68
C GLU A 426 -48.00 25.15 17.65
N LEU A 427 -47.80 24.06 16.92
CA LEU A 427 -46.86 23.99 15.79
C LEU A 427 -47.18 25.00 14.67
N SER A 428 -48.45 25.38 14.48
CA SER A 428 -48.82 26.43 13.52
C SER A 428 -48.46 27.84 14.01
N LEU A 429 -48.41 28.05 15.33
CA LEU A 429 -48.05 29.31 15.98
C LEU A 429 -46.54 29.50 16.19
N VAL A 430 -45.75 28.43 16.10
CA VAL A 430 -44.27 28.49 16.14
C VAL A 430 -43.75 29.46 15.07
N ARG A 431 -42.97 30.44 15.51
CA ARG A 431 -42.20 31.31 14.63
C ARG A 431 -40.84 30.67 14.38
N THR A 432 -40.64 30.14 13.17
CA THR A 432 -39.29 29.76 12.74
C THR A 432 -38.40 31.01 12.63
N GLY A 433 -37.09 30.80 12.52
CA GLY A 433 -36.13 31.88 12.25
C GLY A 433 -35.12 32.14 13.38
N LYS A 434 -35.31 31.60 14.60
CA LYS A 434 -34.23 31.62 15.61
C LYS A 434 -32.98 30.92 15.07
N ARG A 435 -33.13 29.91 14.20
CA ARG A 435 -32.05 29.29 13.40
C ARG A 435 -31.12 30.31 12.71
N ARG A 436 -31.66 31.36 12.08
CA ARG A 436 -30.85 32.39 11.39
C ARG A 436 -30.08 33.25 12.39
N ILE A 437 -30.75 33.70 13.45
CA ILE A 437 -30.15 34.48 14.56
C ILE A 437 -29.06 33.65 15.25
N MET A 438 -29.27 32.35 15.43
CA MET A 438 -28.33 31.40 16.02
C MET A 438 -27.10 31.18 15.14
N TYR A 439 -27.25 30.99 13.82
CA TYR A 439 -26.10 30.90 12.91
C TYR A 439 -25.32 32.23 12.88
N GLN A 440 -26.01 33.38 12.87
CA GLN A 440 -25.35 34.68 12.97
C GLN A 440 -24.58 34.83 14.29
N LEU A 441 -25.14 34.39 15.41
CA LEU A 441 -24.49 34.39 16.72
C LEU A 441 -23.26 33.47 16.73
N ILE A 442 -23.40 32.22 16.28
CA ILE A 442 -22.30 31.23 16.18
C ILE A 442 -21.16 31.79 15.32
N ARG A 443 -21.47 32.38 14.16
CA ARG A 443 -20.51 33.00 13.26
C ARG A 443 -19.77 34.16 13.93
N ASN A 444 -20.50 35.09 14.56
CA ASN A 444 -19.90 36.22 15.26
C ASN A 444 -19.02 35.77 16.44
N ILE A 445 -19.44 34.78 17.23
CA ILE A 445 -18.63 34.18 18.30
C ILE A 445 -17.38 33.52 17.70
N ARG A 446 -17.46 32.74 16.61
CA ARG A 446 -16.26 32.14 16.00
C ARG A 446 -15.28 33.20 15.49
N MET A 447 -15.77 34.30 14.93
CA MET A 447 -14.91 35.42 14.51
C MET A 447 -14.17 36.09 15.68
N THR A 448 -14.57 35.92 16.95
CA THR A 448 -13.85 36.52 18.09
C THR A 448 -12.45 35.95 18.28
N ARG A 449 -12.17 34.73 17.78
CA ARG A 449 -10.84 34.11 17.82
C ARG A 449 -9.79 34.84 16.95
N LEU A 450 -10.25 35.66 16.00
CA LEU A 450 -9.40 36.56 15.22
C LEU A 450 -8.94 37.79 16.01
N PHE A 451 -9.43 37.98 17.24
CA PHE A 451 -9.21 39.14 18.11
C PHE A 451 -8.79 38.68 19.53
N GLN A 452 -8.45 39.64 20.39
CA GLN A 452 -8.31 39.45 21.84
C GLN A 452 -9.45 40.20 22.56
N PHE A 453 -10.06 39.56 23.55
CA PHE A 453 -11.22 40.07 24.31
C PHE A 453 -11.17 39.65 25.80
N PRO A 454 -10.16 40.07 26.59
CA PRO A 454 -10.00 39.64 27.98
C PRO A 454 -11.22 39.96 28.88
N GLU A 455 -12.01 40.99 28.55
CA GLU A 455 -13.21 41.40 29.27
C GLU A 455 -14.42 40.47 29.03
N ALA A 456 -14.41 39.69 27.95
CA ALA A 456 -15.59 38.94 27.49
C ALA A 456 -15.82 37.59 28.19
N LYS A 457 -15.01 37.24 29.21
CA LYS A 457 -15.09 35.95 29.93
C LYS A 457 -16.52 35.61 30.37
N THR A 458 -17.16 36.56 31.05
CA THR A 458 -18.50 36.38 31.64
C THR A 458 -19.56 36.15 30.57
N LEU A 459 -19.45 36.85 29.43
CA LEU A 459 -20.33 36.67 28.28
C LEU A 459 -20.19 35.27 27.67
N PHE A 460 -18.97 34.82 27.36
CA PHE A 460 -18.78 33.49 26.75
C PHE A 460 -19.08 32.34 27.70
N SER A 461 -18.75 32.45 28.99
CA SER A 461 -19.15 31.46 30.03
C SER A 461 -20.69 31.38 30.16
N THR A 462 -21.38 32.53 30.19
CA THR A 462 -22.86 32.57 30.22
C THR A 462 -23.49 31.94 28.96
N ILE A 463 -22.96 32.24 27.76
CA ILE A 463 -23.45 31.63 26.52
C ILE A 463 -23.19 30.12 26.52
N PHE A 464 -22.01 29.68 26.97
CA PHE A 464 -21.65 28.27 27.05
C PHE A 464 -22.59 27.48 27.97
N GLU A 465 -22.75 27.90 29.23
CA GLU A 465 -23.60 27.20 30.19
C GLU A 465 -25.07 27.17 29.75
N TRP A 466 -25.62 28.30 29.31
CA TRP A 466 -27.01 28.38 28.84
C TRP A 466 -27.25 27.51 27.60
N SER A 467 -26.34 27.54 26.62
CA SER A 467 -26.49 26.73 25.40
C SER A 467 -26.24 25.23 25.64
N LYS A 468 -25.41 24.88 26.63
CA LYS A 468 -25.23 23.50 27.12
C LYS A 468 -26.50 22.99 27.82
N GLU A 469 -27.11 23.77 28.72
CA GLU A 469 -28.39 23.45 29.38
C GLU A 469 -29.50 23.23 28.33
N LYS A 470 -29.62 24.16 27.37
CA LYS A 470 -30.60 24.10 26.28
C LYS A 470 -30.27 23.07 25.18
N LYS A 471 -29.20 22.28 25.33
CA LYS A 471 -28.72 21.27 24.36
C LYS A 471 -28.38 21.82 22.97
N LEU A 472 -28.13 23.12 22.85
CA LEU A 472 -27.78 23.84 21.62
C LEU A 472 -26.28 23.66 21.30
N TYR A 473 -25.82 22.42 21.14
CA TYR A 473 -24.40 22.07 21.24
C TYR A 473 -23.46 22.77 20.24
N ARG A 474 -23.93 23.21 19.07
CA ARG A 474 -23.12 24.01 18.12
C ARG A 474 -22.88 25.46 18.59
N LEU A 475 -23.77 26.01 19.42
CA LEU A 475 -23.57 27.29 20.09
C LEU A 475 -22.64 27.13 21.30
N ALA A 476 -22.81 26.06 22.07
CA ALA A 476 -21.90 25.72 23.18
C ALA A 476 -20.48 25.44 22.66
N GLU A 477 -20.32 24.74 21.53
CA GLU A 477 -19.04 24.55 20.86
C GLU A 477 -18.36 25.88 20.52
N ALA A 478 -19.08 26.79 19.86
CA ALA A 478 -18.53 28.11 19.50
C ALA A 478 -18.17 28.93 20.75
N ALA A 479 -19.01 28.91 21.79
CA ALA A 479 -18.75 29.60 23.05
C ALA A 479 -17.55 29.02 23.81
N LEU A 480 -17.35 27.69 23.79
CA LEU A 480 -16.18 27.02 24.38
C LEU A 480 -14.88 27.41 23.66
N TYR A 481 -14.90 27.43 22.32
CA TYR A 481 -13.77 27.91 21.51
C TYR A 481 -13.49 29.42 21.70
N ALA A 482 -14.50 30.24 22.00
CA ALA A 482 -14.28 31.65 22.34
C ALA A 482 -13.80 31.83 23.79
N LEU A 483 -14.24 30.97 24.71
CA LEU A 483 -13.84 30.97 26.11
C LEU A 483 -12.36 30.59 26.29
N GLU A 484 -11.85 29.61 25.54
CA GLU A 484 -10.42 29.24 25.58
C GLU A 484 -9.48 30.39 25.18
N ASN A 485 -9.90 31.22 24.21
CA ASN A 485 -9.17 32.43 23.77
C ASN A 485 -9.23 33.58 24.80
N VAL A 486 -9.94 33.42 25.93
CA VAL A 486 -10.15 34.48 26.93
C VAL A 486 -9.79 34.04 28.35
N ASP A 487 -10.18 32.85 28.79
CA ASP A 487 -9.78 32.25 30.06
C ASP A 487 -9.60 30.72 29.92
N LYS A 488 -8.33 30.29 29.92
CA LYS A 488 -7.94 28.89 29.80
C LYS A 488 -8.29 28.04 31.03
N ASN A 489 -8.40 28.63 32.21
CA ASN A 489 -8.78 27.88 33.42
C ASN A 489 -10.27 27.54 33.37
N GLU A 490 -11.11 28.52 33.00
CA GLU A 490 -12.54 28.32 32.79
C GLU A 490 -12.81 27.30 31.67
N ALA A 491 -12.08 27.41 30.55
CA ALA A 491 -12.18 26.47 29.44
C ALA A 491 -11.69 25.05 29.82
N THR A 492 -10.66 24.92 30.65
CA THR A 492 -10.20 23.62 31.19
C THR A 492 -11.29 22.95 32.01
N LEU A 493 -11.94 23.69 32.92
CA LEU A 493 -13.06 23.16 33.72
C LEU A 493 -14.23 22.75 32.81
N ALA A 494 -14.63 23.59 31.87
CA ALA A 494 -15.66 23.28 30.88
C ALA A 494 -15.36 22.01 30.07
N CYS A 495 -14.12 21.85 29.59
CA CYS A 495 -13.66 20.68 28.84
C CYS A 495 -13.70 19.39 29.68
N SER A 496 -13.32 19.45 30.97
CA SER A 496 -13.38 18.28 31.85
C SER A 496 -14.81 17.75 32.04
N VAL A 497 -15.80 18.64 32.18
CA VAL A 497 -17.22 18.26 32.24
C VAL A 497 -17.69 17.66 30.91
N CYS A 498 -17.31 18.24 29.77
CA CYS A 498 -17.70 17.75 28.45
C CYS A 498 -17.10 16.38 28.07
N MET A 499 -15.94 16.02 28.63
CA MET A 499 -15.29 14.71 28.43
C MET A 499 -15.67 13.66 29.49
N THR A 500 -16.41 14.03 30.54
CA THR A 500 -16.81 13.10 31.61
C THR A 500 -17.82 12.05 31.11
N PRO A 501 -17.53 10.73 31.21
CA PRO A 501 -18.51 9.70 30.88
C PRO A 501 -19.68 9.63 31.89
N PRO A 502 -20.92 9.33 31.44
CA PRO A 502 -21.33 9.09 30.06
C PRO A 502 -21.43 10.40 29.26
N VAL A 503 -20.84 10.43 28.06
CA VAL A 503 -20.73 11.65 27.25
C VAL A 503 -22.09 12.15 26.77
N PHE A 504 -22.53 13.29 27.29
CA PHE A 504 -23.82 13.92 26.95
C PHE A 504 -23.89 14.49 25.52
N SER A 505 -22.74 14.84 24.91
CA SER A 505 -22.66 15.40 23.56
C SER A 505 -21.31 15.10 22.90
N LYS A 506 -21.34 14.37 21.78
CA LYS A 506 -20.13 14.07 20.99
C LYS A 506 -19.47 15.34 20.45
N ILE A 507 -20.26 16.35 20.07
CA ILE A 507 -19.78 17.66 19.61
C ILE A 507 -18.90 18.30 20.67
N LEU A 508 -19.35 18.33 21.93
CA LEU A 508 -18.63 19.00 23.00
C LEU A 508 -17.42 18.19 23.49
N ALA A 509 -17.50 16.86 23.51
CA ALA A 509 -16.32 16.02 23.73
C ALA A 509 -15.26 16.27 22.64
N ILE A 510 -15.64 16.28 21.35
CA ILE A 510 -14.72 16.53 20.23
C ILE A 510 -14.14 17.95 20.26
N ALA A 511 -14.94 18.96 20.61
CA ALA A 511 -14.45 20.33 20.81
C ALA A 511 -13.44 20.40 21.97
N SER A 512 -13.72 19.73 23.08
CA SER A 512 -12.82 19.66 24.23
C SER A 512 -11.51 18.97 23.90
N MET A 513 -11.55 17.86 23.16
CA MET A 513 -10.36 17.12 22.74
C MET A 513 -9.44 17.97 21.87
N ARG A 514 -10.00 18.73 20.92
CA ARG A 514 -9.25 19.66 20.05
C ARG A 514 -8.61 20.82 20.82
N LEU A 515 -9.13 21.15 22.00
CA LEU A 515 -8.56 22.20 22.86
C LEU A 515 -7.48 21.69 23.82
N ILE A 516 -7.29 20.37 24.00
CA ILE A 516 -6.35 19.81 25.00
C ILE A 516 -4.95 20.42 24.90
N LYS A 517 -4.39 20.58 23.68
CA LYS A 517 -3.03 21.14 23.49
C LYS A 517 -2.88 22.57 24.04
N GLY A 518 -3.97 23.34 24.09
CA GLY A 518 -3.95 24.73 24.57
C GLY A 518 -4.23 24.88 26.07
N LEU A 519 -4.54 23.81 26.80
CA LEU A 519 -5.11 23.83 28.15
C LEU A 519 -4.23 23.06 29.16
N ASP A 520 -4.60 23.10 30.45
CA ASP A 520 -3.88 22.35 31.49
C ASP A 520 -4.11 20.84 31.35
N TRP A 521 -3.06 20.13 30.92
CA TRP A 521 -3.08 18.68 30.75
C TRP A 521 -3.26 17.92 32.06
N ASP A 522 -2.67 18.37 33.18
CA ASP A 522 -2.71 17.58 34.42
C ASP A 522 -4.13 17.55 35.02
N THR A 523 -4.90 18.64 34.88
CA THR A 523 -6.34 18.66 35.19
C THR A 523 -7.17 17.81 34.20
N LEU A 524 -6.82 17.77 32.91
CA LEU A 524 -7.63 17.07 31.88
C LEU A 524 -7.34 15.56 31.78
N LYS A 525 -6.11 15.12 32.04
CA LYS A 525 -5.64 13.73 31.92
C LYS A 525 -6.59 12.69 32.57
N PRO A 526 -7.10 12.87 33.81
CA PRO A 526 -7.98 11.88 34.44
C PRO A 526 -9.33 11.71 33.72
N TYR A 527 -9.77 12.73 32.97
CA TYR A 527 -11.00 12.69 32.17
C TYR A 527 -10.75 12.02 30.82
N VAL A 528 -9.61 12.30 30.18
CA VAL A 528 -9.20 11.66 28.92
C VAL A 528 -8.96 10.15 29.11
N VAL A 529 -8.29 9.74 30.19
CA VAL A 529 -8.11 8.31 30.53
C VAL A 529 -9.45 7.60 30.72
N LYS A 530 -10.41 8.22 31.43
CA LYS A 530 -11.78 7.70 31.59
C LYS A 530 -12.54 7.65 30.26
N LEU A 531 -12.36 8.63 29.39
CA LEU A 531 -13.02 8.70 28.09
C LEU A 531 -12.55 7.57 27.16
N ILE A 532 -11.24 7.34 27.04
CA ILE A 532 -10.68 6.23 26.23
C ILE A 532 -11.15 4.86 26.76
N GLY A 533 -11.21 4.70 28.08
CA GLY A 533 -11.66 3.47 28.72
C GLY A 533 -13.17 3.21 28.70
N TRP A 534 -13.97 4.20 28.28
CA TRP A 534 -15.44 4.11 28.18
C TRP A 534 -15.96 4.15 26.72
N ALA A 535 -15.24 4.80 25.82
CA ALA A 535 -15.71 5.03 24.46
C ALA A 535 -15.50 3.80 23.56
N ASP A 536 -16.59 3.11 23.23
CA ASP A 536 -16.66 2.18 22.08
C ASP A 536 -16.88 2.91 20.74
N ASP A 537 -16.93 4.25 20.73
CA ASP A 537 -17.29 5.06 19.56
C ASP A 537 -16.05 5.44 18.72
N PRO A 538 -15.97 5.03 17.43
CA PRO A 538 -14.82 5.31 16.57
C PRO A 538 -14.49 6.80 16.43
N TYR A 539 -15.51 7.67 16.33
CA TYR A 539 -15.29 9.10 16.12
C TYR A 539 -14.73 9.78 17.37
N ILE A 540 -15.13 9.31 18.56
CA ILE A 540 -14.54 9.79 19.81
C ILE A 540 -13.09 9.31 19.89
N LEU A 541 -12.84 8.00 19.76
CA LEU A 541 -11.49 7.42 19.89
C LEU A 541 -10.49 8.06 18.91
N LEU A 542 -10.84 8.22 17.63
CA LEU A 542 -9.98 8.88 16.65
C LEU A 542 -9.66 10.34 17.03
N ASN A 543 -10.66 11.14 17.44
CA ASN A 543 -10.41 12.52 17.85
C ASN A 543 -9.64 12.61 19.20
N VAL A 544 -9.67 11.59 20.07
CA VAL A 544 -8.73 11.50 21.21
C VAL A 544 -7.30 11.29 20.70
N ILE A 545 -7.11 10.29 19.83
CA ILE A 545 -5.80 9.88 19.32
C ILE A 545 -5.12 11.02 18.56
N ASP A 546 -5.84 11.70 17.68
CA ASP A 546 -5.34 12.86 16.93
C ASP A 546 -4.88 13.99 17.87
N ALA A 547 -5.72 14.32 18.87
CA ALA A 547 -5.43 15.36 19.85
C ALA A 547 -4.18 15.04 20.70
N LEU A 548 -4.04 13.80 21.16
CA LEU A 548 -2.88 13.34 21.93
C LEU A 548 -1.60 13.25 21.08
N SER A 549 -1.71 12.90 19.80
CA SER A 549 -0.57 12.83 18.88
C SER A 549 0.01 14.22 18.61
N GLY A 550 -0.86 15.25 18.53
CA GLY A 550 -0.47 16.64 18.40
C GLY A 550 0.20 17.26 19.63
N MET A 551 0.20 16.61 20.80
CA MET A 551 0.82 17.13 22.03
C MET A 551 2.35 17.01 22.02
N ASP A 552 3.03 18.04 22.53
CA ASP A 552 4.50 18.10 22.56
C ASP A 552 5.09 17.29 23.74
N VAL A 553 4.27 16.98 24.75
CA VAL A 553 4.62 16.13 25.91
C VAL A 553 3.93 14.76 25.76
N PRO A 554 4.62 13.62 25.93
CA PRO A 554 3.98 12.30 25.90
C PRO A 554 3.04 12.12 27.10
N PRO A 555 1.77 11.71 26.90
CA PRO A 555 0.73 11.76 27.94
C PRO A 555 0.81 10.66 29.04
N GLY A 556 1.91 9.92 29.10
CA GLY A 556 2.23 8.98 30.16
C GLY A 556 1.61 7.58 30.06
N SER A 557 2.03 6.71 30.97
CA SER A 557 1.74 5.26 30.96
C SER A 557 0.27 4.89 31.17
N GLU A 558 -0.52 5.72 31.85
CA GLU A 558 -1.96 5.51 32.04
C GLU A 558 -2.74 5.56 30.71
N VAL A 559 -2.47 6.58 29.89
CA VAL A 559 -3.11 6.78 28.58
C VAL A 559 -2.73 5.64 27.62
N VAL A 560 -1.44 5.29 27.58
CA VAL A 560 -0.93 4.10 26.90
C VAL A 560 -1.64 2.82 27.37
N GLY A 561 -1.83 2.68 28.68
CA GLY A 561 -2.49 1.52 29.31
C GLY A 561 -3.95 1.32 28.91
N VAL A 562 -4.72 2.40 28.72
CA VAL A 562 -6.11 2.32 28.25
C VAL A 562 -6.24 2.23 26.72
N LEU A 563 -5.19 2.54 25.96
CA LEU A 563 -5.16 2.37 24.49
C LEU A 563 -4.79 0.94 24.06
N LEU A 564 -3.93 0.23 24.80
CA LEU A 564 -3.52 -1.14 24.48
C LEU A 564 -4.68 -2.16 24.32
N PRO A 565 -5.78 -2.13 25.12
CA PRO A 565 -6.94 -2.99 24.90
C PRO A 565 -7.57 -2.83 23.50
N HIS A 566 -7.64 -1.61 22.97
CA HIS A 566 -8.28 -1.31 21.68
C HIS A 566 -7.55 -1.98 20.50
N LEU A 567 -6.23 -2.21 20.58
CA LEU A 567 -5.52 -3.03 19.59
C LEU A 567 -6.04 -4.47 19.55
N ARG A 568 -6.33 -5.05 20.72
CA ARG A 568 -6.80 -6.43 20.87
C ARG A 568 -8.25 -6.59 20.41
N THR A 569 -9.16 -5.77 20.92
CA THR A 569 -10.61 -5.91 20.70
C THR A 569 -11.15 -5.14 19.49
N GLY A 570 -10.49 -4.07 19.06
CA GLY A 570 -10.96 -3.22 17.96
C GLY A 570 -11.02 -3.97 16.63
N THR A 571 -12.18 -3.96 15.99
CA THR A 571 -12.38 -4.46 14.62
C THR A 571 -12.15 -3.39 13.55
N ASP A 572 -12.17 -2.12 13.96
CA ASP A 572 -11.96 -0.98 13.08
C ASP A 572 -10.47 -0.76 12.79
N ARG A 573 -10.11 -0.74 11.50
CA ARG A 573 -8.73 -0.58 11.05
C ARG A 573 -8.21 0.84 11.21
N GLU A 574 -9.06 1.87 11.14
CA GLU A 574 -8.64 3.26 11.34
C GLU A 574 -8.26 3.48 12.81
N ILE A 575 -9.09 3.01 13.75
CA ILE A 575 -8.79 3.09 15.20
C ILE A 575 -7.48 2.35 15.51
N VAL A 576 -7.35 1.08 15.09
CA VAL A 576 -6.16 0.28 15.38
C VAL A 576 -4.90 0.92 14.76
N SER A 577 -4.99 1.44 13.54
CA SER A 577 -3.89 2.16 12.88
C SER A 577 -3.51 3.44 13.63
N GLY A 578 -4.48 4.23 14.07
CA GLY A 578 -4.26 5.44 14.87
C GLY A 578 -3.60 5.13 16.21
N VAL A 579 -4.08 4.11 16.93
CA VAL A 579 -3.44 3.66 18.18
C VAL A 579 -2.00 3.20 17.93
N THR A 580 -1.71 2.45 16.86
CA THR A 580 -0.32 2.07 16.55
C THR A 580 0.54 3.26 16.11
N GLY A 581 0.00 4.26 15.41
CA GLY A 581 0.73 5.49 15.09
C GLY A 581 1.12 6.26 16.36
N PHE A 582 0.14 6.51 17.23
CA PHE A 582 0.35 7.19 18.51
C PHE A 582 1.32 6.44 19.44
N LEU A 583 1.18 5.11 19.59
CA LEU A 583 2.13 4.30 20.38
C LEU A 583 3.52 4.26 19.72
N GLY A 584 3.56 4.26 18.38
CA GLY A 584 4.79 4.40 17.61
C GLY A 584 5.54 5.68 17.97
N GLU A 585 4.84 6.80 18.15
CA GLU A 585 5.41 8.12 18.45
C GLU A 585 5.69 8.39 19.92
N LYS A 586 4.71 8.18 20.80
CA LYS A 586 4.67 8.79 22.14
C LYS A 586 4.94 7.81 23.28
N ALA A 587 5.08 6.51 23.01
CA ALA A 587 5.29 5.50 24.04
C ALA A 587 6.76 5.07 24.17
N ASP A 588 7.14 4.63 25.36
CA ASP A 588 8.44 4.03 25.66
C ASP A 588 8.45 2.53 25.35
N PHE A 589 9.65 1.96 25.25
CA PHE A 589 9.85 0.52 25.04
C PHE A 589 9.28 -0.38 26.16
N SER A 590 8.84 0.19 27.29
CA SER A 590 8.12 -0.52 28.35
C SER A 590 6.86 -1.27 27.85
N ILE A 591 6.25 -0.84 26.74
CA ILE A 591 5.09 -1.51 26.12
C ILE A 591 5.44 -2.78 25.33
N PHE A 592 6.73 -3.11 25.15
CA PHE A 592 7.17 -4.26 24.35
C PHE A 592 6.54 -5.58 24.81
N GLY A 593 6.55 -5.86 26.12
CA GLY A 593 5.92 -7.06 26.69
C GLY A 593 4.41 -7.16 26.39
N PRO A 594 3.61 -6.13 26.73
CA PRO A 594 2.21 -6.03 26.32
C PRO A 594 1.97 -6.21 24.82
N LEU A 595 2.74 -5.53 23.95
CA LEU A 595 2.58 -5.63 22.49
C LEU A 595 2.93 -7.02 21.97
N LYS A 596 4.03 -7.64 22.43
CA LYS A 596 4.41 -9.03 22.09
C LYS A 596 3.31 -10.01 22.47
N LYS A 597 2.62 -9.79 23.59
CA LYS A 597 1.45 -10.60 24.01
C LYS A 597 0.20 -10.36 23.16
N ILE A 598 -0.03 -9.14 22.68
CA ILE A 598 -1.15 -8.82 21.77
C ILE A 598 -0.88 -9.40 20.37
N PHE A 599 0.35 -9.30 19.86
CA PHE A 599 0.79 -9.77 18.55
C PHE A 599 0.39 -11.22 18.28
N TYR A 600 0.81 -12.16 19.12
CA TYR A 600 0.50 -13.59 18.96
C TYR A 600 -0.99 -13.95 19.10
N GLY A 601 -1.82 -13.03 19.61
CA GLY A 601 -3.27 -13.18 19.73
C GLY A 601 -4.07 -12.35 18.74
N SER A 602 -3.44 -11.83 17.68
CA SER A 602 -4.03 -10.88 16.72
C SER A 602 -3.91 -11.36 15.27
N GLU A 603 -4.77 -10.84 14.40
CA GLU A 603 -4.78 -11.07 12.96
C GLU A 603 -3.54 -10.46 12.25
N GLU A 604 -3.14 -11.00 11.10
CA GLU A 604 -1.89 -10.62 10.41
C GLU A 604 -1.79 -9.11 10.11
N TRP A 605 -2.91 -8.44 9.74
CA TRP A 605 -2.90 -7.01 9.48
C TRP A 605 -2.64 -6.18 10.75
N LYS A 606 -3.05 -6.66 11.92
CA LYS A 606 -2.72 -6.05 13.22
C LYS A 606 -1.29 -6.34 13.62
N GLN A 607 -0.80 -7.55 13.35
CA GLN A 607 0.60 -7.93 13.56
C GLN A 607 1.53 -7.01 12.77
N ALA A 608 1.22 -6.74 11.49
CA ALA A 608 1.96 -5.80 10.66
C ALA A 608 1.97 -4.36 11.22
N LEU A 609 0.84 -3.86 11.73
CA LEU A 609 0.77 -2.55 12.40
C LEU A 609 1.59 -2.51 13.71
N ILE A 610 1.60 -3.59 14.50
CA ILE A 610 2.43 -3.70 15.71
C ILE A 610 3.93 -3.69 15.37
N LEU A 611 4.35 -4.27 14.24
CA LEU A 611 5.75 -4.16 13.78
C LEU A 611 6.14 -2.74 13.35
N GLN A 612 5.18 -1.90 12.92
CA GLN A 612 5.44 -0.47 12.65
C GLN A 612 5.67 0.33 13.94
N VAL A 613 5.06 -0.07 15.07
CA VAL A 613 5.37 0.52 16.39
C VAL A 613 6.85 0.29 16.74
N PHE A 614 7.33 -0.95 16.58
CA PHE A 614 8.72 -1.28 16.86
C PHE A 614 9.69 -0.62 15.86
N GLU A 615 9.30 -0.49 14.59
CA GLU A 615 10.07 0.26 13.59
C GLU A 615 10.35 1.70 14.01
N LYS A 616 9.29 2.45 14.37
CA LYS A 616 9.42 3.85 14.78
C LYS A 616 10.22 4.01 16.08
N MET A 617 10.09 3.07 17.01
CA MET A 617 10.93 3.00 18.22
C MET A 617 12.41 2.76 17.92
N ILE A 618 12.76 1.97 16.90
CA ILE A 618 14.16 1.76 16.49
C ILE A 618 14.71 3.02 15.81
N GLU A 619 13.96 3.62 14.88
CA GLU A 619 14.36 4.82 14.14
C GLU A 619 14.63 6.02 15.06
N GLU A 620 13.76 6.24 16.05
CA GLU A 620 13.92 7.28 17.07
C GLU A 620 14.82 6.86 18.24
N LYS A 621 15.47 5.68 18.16
CA LYS A 621 16.42 5.14 19.15
C LYS A 621 15.84 4.96 20.57
N ARG A 622 14.52 4.81 20.70
CA ARG A 622 13.79 4.58 21.96
C ARG A 622 13.82 3.13 22.47
N VAL A 623 14.45 2.20 21.74
CA VAL A 623 14.62 0.79 22.18
C VAL A 623 15.74 0.66 23.23
N SER A 624 15.36 0.47 24.50
CA SER A 624 16.30 0.30 25.62
C SER A 624 16.80 -1.13 25.83
N ASN A 625 16.08 -2.14 25.36
CA ASN A 625 16.51 -3.55 25.37
C ASN A 625 16.45 -4.10 23.94
N ARG A 626 17.61 -4.10 23.26
CA ARG A 626 17.76 -4.68 21.91
C ARG A 626 17.62 -6.20 21.93
N GLU A 627 18.17 -6.89 22.94
CA GLU A 627 18.23 -8.36 23.00
C GLU A 627 16.85 -9.03 22.93
N GLY A 628 15.91 -8.63 23.81
CA GLY A 628 14.57 -9.23 23.85
C GLY A 628 13.72 -8.94 22.62
N LEU A 629 14.04 -7.87 21.88
CA LEU A 629 13.47 -7.56 20.56
C LEU A 629 14.10 -8.43 19.47
N SER A 630 15.44 -8.55 19.43
CA SER A 630 16.14 -9.44 18.49
C SER A 630 15.67 -10.89 18.64
N GLU A 631 15.55 -11.44 19.85
CA GLU A 631 14.99 -12.79 20.07
C GLU A 631 13.58 -12.95 19.49
N PHE A 632 12.73 -11.92 19.59
CA PHE A 632 11.40 -11.94 18.98
C PHE A 632 11.48 -11.95 17.45
N LEU A 633 12.34 -11.14 16.84
CA LEU A 633 12.51 -11.05 15.39
C LEU A 633 13.12 -12.34 14.80
N TYR A 634 14.13 -12.94 15.44
CA TYR A 634 14.64 -14.27 15.07
C TYR A 634 13.57 -15.37 15.26
N GLY A 635 12.73 -15.26 16.29
CA GLY A 635 11.56 -16.13 16.47
C GLY A 635 10.57 -16.05 15.31
N LEU A 636 10.31 -14.85 14.76
CA LEU A 636 9.47 -14.69 13.56
C LEU A 636 10.12 -15.31 12.31
N LEU A 637 11.45 -15.22 12.15
CA LEU A 637 12.19 -15.81 11.02
C LEU A 637 12.21 -17.36 11.05
N ARG A 638 11.93 -17.99 12.19
CA ARG A 638 11.70 -19.45 12.30
C ARG A 638 10.24 -19.88 12.13
N ASP A 639 9.28 -18.95 12.10
CA ASP A 639 7.89 -19.33 11.86
C ASP A 639 7.74 -19.94 10.47
N LYS A 640 6.91 -21.00 10.37
CA LYS A 640 6.52 -21.59 9.08
C LYS A 640 5.72 -20.59 8.25
N ASN A 641 5.02 -19.64 8.89
CA ASN A 641 4.38 -18.53 8.19
C ASN A 641 5.39 -17.43 7.82
N ARG A 642 5.62 -17.26 6.51
CA ARG A 642 6.61 -16.31 5.97
C ARG A 642 6.13 -14.84 5.96
N THR A 643 4.84 -14.56 6.22
CA THR A 643 4.22 -13.20 6.16
C THR A 643 5.08 -12.09 6.80
N HIS A 644 5.70 -12.36 7.95
CA HIS A 644 6.46 -11.36 8.70
C HIS A 644 7.99 -11.43 8.52
N HIS A 645 8.52 -12.41 7.78
CA HIS A 645 9.97 -12.66 7.66
C HIS A 645 10.72 -11.44 7.11
N GLY A 646 10.21 -10.85 6.02
CA GLY A 646 10.86 -9.69 5.41
C GLY A 646 10.88 -8.47 6.33
N LYS A 647 9.79 -8.22 7.07
CA LYS A 647 9.74 -7.13 8.04
C LYS A 647 10.68 -7.38 9.22
N ALA A 648 10.78 -8.62 9.71
CA ALA A 648 11.72 -8.98 10.76
C ALA A 648 13.19 -8.76 10.34
N ALA A 649 13.56 -9.13 9.10
CA ALA A 649 14.90 -8.87 8.55
C ALA A 649 15.22 -7.37 8.45
N ILE A 650 14.25 -6.54 8.03
CA ILE A 650 14.40 -5.07 7.98
C ILE A 650 14.61 -4.48 9.38
N LEU A 651 13.86 -4.96 10.38
CA LEU A 651 14.00 -4.48 11.76
C LEU A 651 15.35 -4.88 12.36
N LEU A 652 15.82 -6.11 12.13
CA LEU A 652 17.17 -6.56 12.53
C LEU A 652 18.26 -5.70 11.88
N TYR A 653 18.14 -5.38 10.59
CA TYR A 653 19.09 -4.49 9.90
C TYR A 653 19.07 -3.05 10.44
N LYS A 654 17.88 -2.49 10.72
CA LYS A 654 17.73 -1.18 11.39
C LYS A 654 18.30 -1.18 12.83
N MET A 655 18.38 -2.34 13.46
CA MET A 655 19.02 -2.55 14.77
C MET A 655 20.53 -2.87 14.70
N GLU A 656 21.13 -2.76 13.51
CA GLU A 656 22.57 -2.97 13.27
C GLU A 656 23.04 -4.43 13.50
N ASP A 657 22.17 -5.44 13.27
CA ASP A 657 22.56 -6.87 13.31
C ASP A 657 23.30 -7.30 12.03
N ASP A 658 24.55 -7.76 12.18
CA ASP A 658 25.43 -8.15 11.08
C ASP A 658 24.90 -9.31 10.22
N TYR A 659 24.12 -10.24 10.81
CA TYR A 659 23.59 -11.39 10.08
C TYR A 659 22.38 -11.02 9.20
N ALA A 660 21.79 -9.84 9.39
CA ALA A 660 20.64 -9.37 8.60
C ALA A 660 20.94 -9.30 7.09
N LEU A 661 22.19 -9.01 6.70
CA LEU A 661 22.61 -9.06 5.28
C LEU A 661 22.55 -10.47 4.68
N ASN A 662 22.88 -11.50 5.45
CA ASN A 662 22.79 -12.90 5.00
C ASN A 662 21.33 -13.38 5.00
N ILE A 663 20.51 -12.91 5.95
CA ILE A 663 19.05 -13.13 5.93
C ILE A 663 18.44 -12.53 4.64
N PHE A 664 18.82 -11.31 4.25
CA PHE A 664 18.33 -10.72 3.00
C PHE A 664 18.71 -11.53 1.76
N LYS A 665 19.96 -11.98 1.64
CA LYS A 665 20.40 -12.86 0.54
C LYS A 665 19.55 -14.14 0.49
N GLY A 666 19.44 -14.86 1.59
CA GLY A 666 18.67 -16.12 1.65
C GLY A 666 17.17 -15.94 1.40
N LEU A 667 16.56 -14.82 1.80
CA LEU A 667 15.17 -14.49 1.44
C LEU A 667 15.02 -14.14 -0.04
N ILE A 668 16.01 -13.48 -0.66
CA ILE A 668 16.02 -13.16 -2.09
C ILE A 668 16.29 -14.40 -2.96
N GLU A 669 17.10 -15.34 -2.49
CA GLU A 669 17.35 -16.61 -3.17
C GLU A 669 16.13 -17.54 -3.10
N THR A 670 15.54 -17.72 -1.91
CA THR A 670 14.46 -18.70 -1.68
C THR A 670 13.04 -18.18 -1.89
N GLY A 671 12.85 -16.86 -1.97
CA GLY A 671 11.51 -16.25 -1.99
C GLY A 671 10.79 -16.24 -3.33
N THR A 672 9.47 -16.04 -3.29
CA THR A 672 8.67 -15.74 -4.48
C THR A 672 8.95 -14.31 -4.98
N TYR A 673 8.61 -13.99 -6.22
CA TYR A 673 8.80 -12.62 -6.75
C TYR A 673 8.05 -11.55 -5.93
N GLU A 674 6.90 -11.90 -5.34
CA GLU A 674 6.13 -11.00 -4.49
C GLU A 674 6.78 -10.82 -3.10
N GLU A 675 7.31 -11.89 -2.50
CA GLU A 675 8.12 -11.79 -1.28
C GLU A 675 9.38 -10.92 -1.52
N LYS A 676 10.09 -11.13 -2.64
CA LYS A 676 11.26 -10.33 -3.03
C LYS A 676 10.87 -8.86 -3.21
N ALA A 677 9.79 -8.57 -3.91
CA ALA A 677 9.33 -7.20 -4.13
C ALA A 677 8.92 -6.51 -2.81
N ASN A 678 8.22 -7.20 -1.92
CA ASN A 678 7.81 -6.64 -0.63
C ASN A 678 8.99 -6.46 0.33
N LEU A 679 9.98 -7.36 0.30
CA LEU A 679 11.25 -7.20 1.00
C LEU A 679 12.01 -5.96 0.52
N VAL A 680 12.17 -5.82 -0.80
CA VAL A 680 12.88 -4.69 -1.43
C VAL A 680 12.20 -3.36 -1.10
N ARG A 681 10.87 -3.24 -1.26
CA ARG A 681 10.10 -2.04 -0.85
C ARG A 681 10.33 -1.67 0.62
N GLY A 682 10.50 -2.66 1.48
CA GLY A 682 10.76 -2.45 2.90
C GLY A 682 12.19 -1.95 3.22
N LEU A 683 13.12 -1.99 2.27
CA LEU A 683 14.44 -1.34 2.37
C LEU A 683 14.40 0.17 2.08
N ARG A 684 13.23 0.74 1.74
CA ARG A 684 13.05 2.17 1.46
C ARG A 684 13.57 3.04 2.61
N GLY A 685 14.52 3.93 2.31
CA GLY A 685 15.18 4.79 3.31
C GLY A 685 16.28 4.11 4.14
N VAL A 686 16.59 2.83 3.86
CA VAL A 686 17.52 1.99 4.64
C VAL A 686 18.73 1.54 3.79
N VAL A 687 18.65 1.68 2.47
CA VAL A 687 19.72 1.31 1.52
C VAL A 687 20.95 2.20 1.73
N ASN A 688 22.10 1.56 1.86
CA ASN A 688 23.43 2.19 1.88
C ASN A 688 24.39 1.38 0.99
N SER A 689 25.68 1.73 1.04
CA SER A 689 26.75 1.10 0.26
C SER A 689 26.93 -0.42 0.45
N ARG A 690 26.46 -1.00 1.57
CA ARG A 690 26.43 -2.45 1.84
C ARG A 690 25.25 -3.16 1.16
N LEU A 691 24.10 -2.49 1.05
CA LEU A 691 22.90 -3.02 0.37
C LEU A 691 22.88 -2.73 -1.15
N ALA A 692 23.63 -1.74 -1.62
CA ALA A 692 23.69 -1.37 -3.04
C ALA A 692 23.98 -2.56 -4.00
N PRO A 693 24.95 -3.46 -3.75
CA PRO A 693 25.22 -4.60 -4.64
C PRO A 693 24.04 -5.57 -4.76
N LEU A 694 23.23 -5.69 -3.70
CA LEU A 694 22.05 -6.55 -3.64
C LEU A 694 20.91 -6.00 -4.50
N LEU A 695 20.73 -4.68 -4.56
CA LEU A 695 19.79 -4.07 -5.51
C LEU A 695 20.32 -4.14 -6.95
N VAL A 696 21.63 -3.95 -7.14
CA VAL A 696 22.31 -4.03 -8.45
C VAL A 696 22.31 -5.44 -9.07
N SER A 697 22.10 -6.51 -8.30
CA SER A 697 21.81 -7.83 -8.88
C SER A 697 20.35 -7.93 -9.36
N LEU A 698 19.41 -7.38 -8.59
CA LEU A 698 17.97 -7.40 -8.90
C LEU A 698 17.57 -6.46 -10.06
N ILE A 699 18.32 -5.38 -10.30
CA ILE A 699 18.07 -4.45 -11.43
C ILE A 699 18.07 -5.17 -12.79
N HIS A 700 18.76 -6.32 -12.94
CA HIS A 700 18.80 -7.07 -14.19
C HIS A 700 17.73 -8.17 -14.32
N ASP A 701 16.86 -8.35 -13.32
CA ASP A 701 15.73 -9.28 -13.39
C ASP A 701 14.65 -8.75 -14.37
N SER A 702 13.94 -9.64 -15.07
CA SER A 702 12.89 -9.26 -16.03
C SER A 702 11.49 -9.13 -15.42
N ASN A 703 11.31 -9.45 -14.13
CA ASN A 703 10.02 -9.43 -13.46
C ASN A 703 9.50 -8.01 -13.17
N THR A 704 8.32 -7.67 -13.68
CA THR A 704 7.62 -6.38 -13.51
C THR A 704 7.49 -5.94 -12.05
N VAL A 705 7.02 -6.82 -11.17
CA VAL A 705 6.68 -6.50 -9.76
C VAL A 705 7.93 -6.23 -8.94
N LEU A 706 9.02 -6.96 -9.23
CA LEU A 706 10.34 -6.76 -8.63
C LEU A 706 11.02 -5.51 -9.18
N GLN A 707 10.96 -5.25 -10.49
CA GLN A 707 11.46 -4.02 -11.11
C GLN A 707 10.79 -2.77 -10.53
N GLU A 708 9.48 -2.80 -10.30
CA GLU A 708 8.78 -1.71 -9.60
C GLU A 708 9.32 -1.51 -8.19
N ALA A 709 9.42 -2.57 -7.38
CA ALA A 709 9.94 -2.49 -6.02
C ALA A 709 11.38 -1.95 -5.95
N VAL A 710 12.27 -2.43 -6.82
CA VAL A 710 13.65 -1.95 -6.93
C VAL A 710 13.67 -0.47 -7.30
N ARG A 711 12.85 -0.07 -8.28
CA ARG A 711 12.72 1.33 -8.70
C ARG A 711 12.21 2.22 -7.57
N GLU A 712 11.09 1.88 -6.94
CA GLU A 712 10.53 2.59 -5.79
C GLU A 712 11.61 2.78 -4.69
N THR A 713 12.39 1.74 -4.43
CA THR A 713 13.43 1.75 -3.38
C THR A 713 14.61 2.65 -3.75
N VAL A 714 15.16 2.52 -4.97
CA VAL A 714 16.30 3.33 -5.46
C VAL A 714 15.94 4.82 -5.60
N LEU A 715 14.70 5.13 -6.02
CA LEU A 715 14.21 6.52 -6.10
C LEU A 715 14.16 7.21 -4.73
N ASN A 716 14.05 6.46 -3.63
CA ASN A 716 13.95 6.98 -2.26
C ASN A 716 15.30 6.98 -1.50
N ILE A 717 16.41 6.60 -2.13
CA ILE A 717 17.75 6.76 -1.54
C ILE A 717 18.09 8.26 -1.50
N THR A 718 18.53 8.78 -0.36
CA THR A 718 18.98 10.19 -0.23
C THR A 718 20.49 10.37 -0.38
N GLU A 719 21.28 9.31 -0.17
CA GLU A 719 22.73 9.31 -0.24
C GLU A 719 23.25 9.28 -1.70
N GLU A 720 23.77 10.41 -2.19
CA GLU A 720 24.30 10.55 -3.55
C GLU A 720 25.46 9.57 -3.85
N ALA A 721 26.31 9.28 -2.87
CA ALA A 721 27.40 8.30 -3.03
C ALA A 721 26.88 6.87 -3.35
N THR A 722 25.81 6.44 -2.68
CA THR A 722 25.17 5.13 -2.94
C THR A 722 24.45 5.12 -4.29
N ILE A 723 23.81 6.24 -4.69
CA ILE A 723 23.20 6.38 -6.02
C ILE A 723 24.27 6.30 -7.12
N ASN A 724 25.38 7.03 -6.96
CA ASN A 724 26.46 7.06 -7.96
C ASN A 724 27.15 5.70 -8.10
N LYS A 725 27.28 4.93 -7.01
CA LYS A 725 27.72 3.52 -7.07
C LYS A 725 26.77 2.66 -7.91
N ILE A 726 25.46 2.72 -7.62
CA ILE A 726 24.43 1.98 -8.38
C ILE A 726 24.46 2.35 -9.88
N LEU A 727 24.57 3.64 -10.21
CA LEU A 727 24.68 4.12 -11.59
C LEU A 727 25.96 3.62 -12.28
N THR A 728 27.09 3.64 -11.58
CA THR A 728 28.38 3.14 -12.09
C THR A 728 28.27 1.65 -12.43
N ASP A 729 27.68 0.86 -11.52
CA ASP A 729 27.50 -0.58 -11.71
C ASP A 729 26.54 -0.89 -12.88
N ILE A 730 25.44 -0.13 -13.03
CA ILE A 730 24.53 -0.21 -14.19
C ILE A 730 25.30 0.09 -15.48
N GLY A 731 26.07 1.19 -15.50
CA GLY A 731 26.85 1.61 -16.66
C GLY A 731 27.87 0.55 -17.08
N LEU A 732 28.60 -0.02 -16.13
CA LEU A 732 29.54 -1.12 -16.37
C LEU A 732 28.83 -2.36 -16.92
N LYS A 733 27.77 -2.85 -16.26
CA LYS A 733 27.06 -4.08 -16.65
C LYS A 733 26.27 -3.99 -17.95
N THR A 734 25.93 -2.79 -18.41
CA THR A 734 25.18 -2.58 -19.67
C THR A 734 26.04 -2.17 -20.85
N THR A 735 27.28 -1.69 -20.63
CA THR A 735 28.25 -1.39 -21.70
C THR A 735 29.25 -2.53 -21.92
N ALA A 736 29.66 -3.25 -20.87
CA ALA A 736 30.45 -4.46 -20.99
C ALA A 736 29.52 -5.65 -21.31
N GLY A 737 29.56 -6.15 -22.55
CA GLY A 737 28.81 -7.32 -22.98
C GLY A 737 29.08 -8.53 -22.07
N ALA A 738 28.02 -8.99 -21.39
CA ALA A 738 28.02 -9.90 -20.24
C ALA A 738 29.24 -10.84 -20.10
N ARG A 739 30.19 -10.43 -19.25
CA ARG A 739 31.13 -11.32 -18.58
C ARG A 739 30.80 -11.36 -17.09
N THR A 740 30.36 -12.51 -16.61
CA THR A 740 30.32 -12.82 -15.18
C THR A 740 31.75 -13.04 -14.72
N GLU A 741 32.34 -12.01 -14.12
CA GLU A 741 33.51 -12.18 -13.26
C GLU A 741 33.01 -12.36 -11.83
N GLU A 742 33.30 -13.54 -11.26
CA GLU A 742 33.03 -13.83 -9.86
C GLU A 742 33.98 -12.96 -9.02
N MET A 743 33.44 -11.98 -8.29
CA MET A 743 34.23 -11.17 -7.36
C MET A 743 34.71 -12.08 -6.21
N GLY A 744 36.03 -12.26 -6.10
CA GLY A 744 36.64 -12.97 -4.98
C GLY A 744 36.59 -12.17 -3.67
N ASP A 745 36.78 -12.87 -2.56
CA ASP A 745 36.82 -12.30 -1.22
C ASP A 745 38.11 -11.49 -0.96
N GLU A 746 37.97 -10.25 -0.50
CA GLU A 746 38.96 -9.42 0.24
C GLU A 746 38.26 -8.08 0.59
N ASP A 747 38.42 -7.44 1.76
CA ASP A 747 38.90 -7.88 3.08
C ASP A 747 38.41 -6.90 4.18
N SER A 748 38.49 -7.32 5.44
CA SER A 748 38.60 -6.46 6.64
C SER A 748 37.49 -5.43 6.92
N GLY A 749 36.62 -5.76 7.88
CA GLY A 749 35.79 -4.80 8.61
C GLY A 749 35.78 -5.17 10.09
N THR A 750 36.31 -4.31 10.96
CA THR A 750 36.60 -4.62 12.36
C THR A 750 35.42 -5.21 13.12
N GLU A 751 35.58 -6.42 13.65
CA GLU A 751 34.58 -7.04 14.53
C GLU A 751 34.43 -6.22 15.82
N ILE A 752 33.22 -5.71 16.06
CA ILE A 752 32.79 -5.27 17.39
C ILE A 752 31.96 -6.42 17.96
N GLU A 753 32.57 -7.19 18.87
CA GLU A 753 31.96 -8.39 19.46
C GLU A 753 30.77 -8.01 20.36
N ILE A 754 29.56 -7.95 19.78
CA ILE A 754 28.30 -7.76 20.52
C ILE A 754 27.64 -9.12 20.74
N ASP A 755 27.47 -9.47 22.01
CA ASP A 755 27.14 -10.81 22.44
C ASP A 755 25.63 -11.10 22.41
N PHE A 756 25.18 -11.75 21.33
CA PHE A 756 23.85 -12.36 21.25
C PHE A 756 24.02 -13.88 21.05
N GLN A 757 23.81 -14.64 22.13
CA GLN A 757 24.34 -16.00 22.30
C GLN A 757 23.44 -17.13 21.84
N LYS A 758 22.11 -17.04 22.00
CA LYS A 758 21.24 -18.22 21.85
C LYS A 758 20.49 -18.27 20.52
N GLU A 759 19.47 -17.44 20.33
CA GLU A 759 18.59 -17.58 19.17
C GLU A 759 19.27 -17.23 17.84
N ARG A 760 20.15 -16.22 17.83
CA ARG A 760 21.04 -15.94 16.68
C ARG A 760 21.90 -17.15 16.34
N LYS A 761 22.73 -17.64 17.27
CA LYS A 761 23.64 -18.78 17.03
C LYS A 761 22.89 -20.05 16.61
N ALA A 762 21.71 -20.32 17.18
CA ALA A 762 20.87 -21.45 16.76
C ALA A 762 20.32 -21.29 15.34
N TYR A 763 19.79 -20.11 14.97
CA TYR A 763 19.31 -19.85 13.61
C TYR A 763 20.43 -19.89 12.55
N THR A 764 21.58 -19.29 12.85
CA THR A 764 22.80 -19.36 12.03
C THR A 764 23.25 -20.82 11.85
N PHE A 765 23.34 -21.60 12.94
CA PHE A 765 23.71 -23.01 12.89
C PHE A 765 22.73 -23.85 12.06
N GLU A 766 21.42 -23.68 12.26
CA GLU A 766 20.37 -24.33 11.47
C GLU A 766 20.54 -24.05 9.96
N LYS A 767 20.73 -22.78 9.59
CA LYS A 767 20.86 -22.37 8.18
C LYS A 767 22.15 -22.83 7.50
N GLU A 768 23.24 -22.92 8.23
CA GLU A 768 24.55 -23.25 7.66
C GLU A 768 24.85 -24.75 7.64
N HIS A 769 24.31 -25.51 8.61
CA HIS A 769 24.70 -26.90 8.85
C HIS A 769 23.62 -27.94 8.58
N ILE A 770 22.33 -27.58 8.47
CA ILE A 770 21.24 -28.55 8.21
C ILE A 770 20.90 -28.58 6.72
N GLN A 771 20.89 -29.77 6.12
CA GLN A 771 20.58 -29.99 4.70
C GLN A 771 19.69 -31.23 4.54
N GLU A 772 18.61 -31.18 3.74
CA GLU A 772 17.95 -32.41 3.28
C GLU A 772 18.86 -33.14 2.28
N LEU A 773 19.21 -34.39 2.55
CA LEU A 773 20.06 -35.21 1.68
C LEU A 773 19.57 -36.66 1.63
N ALA A 774 19.82 -37.34 0.51
CA ALA A 774 19.71 -38.79 0.42
C ALA A 774 20.98 -39.42 0.97
N VAL A 775 20.86 -40.09 2.11
CA VAL A 775 21.94 -40.84 2.77
C VAL A 775 21.93 -42.27 2.25
N PHE A 776 23.09 -42.76 1.79
CA PHE A 776 23.24 -44.04 1.08
C PHE A 776 24.36 -44.88 1.72
N PHE A 777 24.00 -46.00 2.33
CA PHE A 777 24.93 -46.96 2.93
C PHE A 777 25.06 -48.24 2.09
N THR A 778 26.25 -48.85 2.14
CA THR A 778 26.56 -50.15 1.53
C THR A 778 27.44 -51.01 2.44
N ASP A 779 27.39 -52.33 2.29
CA ASP A 779 28.10 -53.35 3.09
C ASP A 779 28.32 -54.64 2.28
N ILE A 780 29.43 -55.38 2.49
CA ILE A 780 29.70 -56.65 1.78
C ILE A 780 29.24 -57.87 2.59
N LYS A 781 28.21 -58.58 2.10
CA LYS A 781 27.65 -59.75 2.79
C LYS A 781 28.71 -60.82 3.06
N GLY A 782 28.99 -61.04 4.35
CA GLY A 782 29.85 -62.11 4.82
C GLY A 782 31.34 -61.84 4.62
N TYR A 783 31.74 -60.57 4.51
CA TYR A 783 33.13 -60.13 4.44
C TYR A 783 34.03 -60.82 5.48
N THR A 784 33.64 -60.87 6.75
CA THR A 784 34.38 -61.54 7.83
C THR A 784 34.68 -63.02 7.51
N ARG A 785 33.75 -63.73 6.88
CA ARG A 785 33.94 -65.14 6.48
C ARG A 785 34.81 -65.25 5.21
N LYS A 786 34.74 -64.29 4.29
CA LYS A 786 35.67 -64.22 3.14
C LYS A 786 37.10 -63.92 3.61
N ALA A 787 37.28 -63.03 4.57
CA ALA A 787 38.58 -62.71 5.19
C ALA A 787 39.24 -63.88 5.95
N GLN A 788 38.47 -64.92 6.33
CA GLN A 788 38.98 -66.15 6.94
C GLN A 788 39.35 -67.25 5.91
N ILE A 789 38.94 -67.10 4.65
CA ILE A 789 39.06 -68.13 3.60
C ILE A 789 39.99 -67.68 2.45
N LEU A 790 40.06 -66.37 2.21
CA LEU A 790 40.96 -65.75 1.23
C LEU A 790 42.27 -65.32 1.89
N THR A 791 43.37 -65.38 1.15
CA THR A 791 44.63 -64.73 1.55
C THR A 791 44.48 -63.20 1.60
N SER A 792 45.36 -62.51 2.33
CA SER A 792 45.33 -61.04 2.45
C SER A 792 45.41 -60.32 1.08
N ILE A 793 46.08 -60.93 0.10
CA ILE A 793 46.20 -60.41 -1.27
C ILE A 793 44.88 -60.59 -2.03
N GLU A 794 44.27 -61.77 -1.97
CA GLU A 794 42.95 -62.04 -2.55
C GLU A 794 41.85 -61.16 -1.94
N LEU A 795 41.87 -60.96 -0.61
CA LEU A 795 40.93 -60.09 0.09
C LEU A 795 41.09 -58.62 -0.33
N THR A 796 42.33 -58.13 -0.40
CA THR A 796 42.62 -56.77 -0.89
C THR A 796 42.17 -56.59 -2.34
N SER A 797 42.39 -57.60 -3.19
CA SER A 797 41.92 -57.61 -4.58
C SER A 797 40.39 -57.58 -4.68
N LEU A 798 39.68 -58.31 -3.81
CA LEU A 798 38.21 -58.30 -3.71
C LEU A 798 37.67 -56.90 -3.38
N ILE A 799 38.30 -56.20 -2.42
CA ILE A 799 37.92 -54.84 -2.03
C ILE A 799 38.22 -53.85 -3.18
N GLN A 800 39.38 -53.96 -3.83
CA GLN A 800 39.70 -53.11 -4.98
C GLN A 800 38.72 -53.31 -6.15
N ASP A 801 38.35 -54.56 -6.46
CA ASP A 801 37.35 -54.86 -7.47
C ASP A 801 35.95 -54.34 -7.09
N TYR A 802 35.59 -54.37 -5.80
CA TYR A 802 34.36 -53.75 -5.32
C TYR A 802 34.37 -52.22 -5.55
N GLU A 803 35.43 -51.53 -5.11
CA GLU A 803 35.51 -50.07 -5.23
C GLU A 803 35.58 -49.58 -6.68
N ARG A 804 36.22 -50.35 -7.58
CA ARG A 804 36.23 -50.14 -9.04
C ARG A 804 34.84 -50.16 -9.67
N ILE A 805 33.84 -50.80 -9.03
CA ILE A 805 32.44 -50.84 -9.48
C ILE A 805 31.61 -49.80 -8.73
N LEU A 806 31.77 -49.72 -7.41
CA LEU A 806 31.01 -48.85 -6.52
C LEU A 806 31.19 -47.37 -6.86
N ILE A 807 32.45 -46.89 -6.83
CA ILE A 807 32.74 -45.46 -6.91
C ILE A 807 32.30 -44.87 -8.27
N PRO A 808 32.63 -45.48 -9.43
CA PRO A 808 32.18 -44.94 -10.72
C PRO A 808 30.66 -44.95 -10.91
N VAL A 809 29.93 -45.92 -10.33
CA VAL A 809 28.46 -45.93 -10.40
C VAL A 809 27.86 -44.80 -9.56
N VAL A 810 28.33 -44.61 -8.33
CA VAL A 810 27.82 -43.58 -7.42
C VAL A 810 28.16 -42.17 -7.92
N THR A 811 29.42 -41.91 -8.30
CA THR A 811 29.84 -40.59 -8.82
C THR A 811 29.16 -40.25 -10.16
N ARG A 812 28.88 -41.23 -11.02
CA ARG A 812 28.09 -41.02 -12.25
C ARG A 812 26.64 -40.62 -11.97
N HIS A 813 26.14 -40.92 -10.77
CA HIS A 813 24.85 -40.47 -10.24
C HIS A 813 25.00 -39.30 -9.26
N ARG A 814 26.05 -38.47 -9.39
CA ARG A 814 26.25 -37.25 -8.58
C ARG A 814 26.34 -37.51 -7.06
N GLY A 815 26.56 -38.75 -6.63
CA GLY A 815 26.75 -39.10 -5.23
C GLY A 815 28.20 -38.87 -4.78
N SER A 816 28.34 -38.28 -3.60
CA SER A 816 29.63 -37.97 -2.98
C SER A 816 29.97 -38.98 -1.88
N LEU A 817 31.18 -39.54 -1.92
CA LEU A 817 31.70 -40.38 -0.84
C LEU A 817 32.00 -39.51 0.39
N ILE A 818 31.39 -39.85 1.52
CA ILE A 818 31.69 -39.21 2.81
C ILE A 818 32.81 -39.97 3.52
N LYS A 819 32.62 -41.27 3.78
CA LYS A 819 33.62 -42.10 4.47
C LYS A 819 33.52 -43.58 4.13
N LYS A 820 34.68 -44.25 4.26
CA LYS A 820 34.82 -45.72 4.21
C LYS A 820 34.76 -46.26 5.63
N MET A 821 34.08 -47.39 5.82
CA MET A 821 33.77 -48.00 7.11
C MET A 821 34.15 -49.48 7.09
N GLY A 822 35.42 -49.75 6.76
CA GLY A 822 35.91 -51.10 6.48
C GLY A 822 35.49 -51.55 5.08
N ASP A 823 34.66 -52.59 5.01
CA ASP A 823 34.04 -53.10 3.79
C ASP A 823 32.73 -52.39 3.40
N GLY A 824 32.19 -51.55 4.28
CA GLY A 824 31.05 -50.67 3.99
C GLY A 824 31.45 -49.24 3.61
N HIS A 825 30.54 -48.52 2.95
CA HIS A 825 30.75 -47.13 2.49
C HIS A 825 29.49 -46.29 2.69
N LEU A 826 29.69 -45.03 3.11
CA LEU A 826 28.66 -44.00 3.25
C LEU A 826 28.82 -42.93 2.15
N PHE A 827 27.75 -42.70 1.41
CA PHE A 827 27.63 -41.64 0.41
C PHE A 827 26.42 -40.74 0.70
N VAL A 828 26.43 -39.53 0.13
CA VAL A 828 25.27 -38.63 0.11
C VAL A 828 24.96 -38.13 -1.29
N PHE A 829 23.69 -37.86 -1.55
CA PHE A 829 23.17 -37.33 -2.80
C PHE A 829 22.26 -36.12 -2.54
N GLN A 830 22.38 -35.09 -3.37
CA GLN A 830 21.45 -33.94 -3.40
C GLN A 830 20.08 -34.27 -4.03
N SER A 831 19.91 -35.51 -4.54
CA SER A 831 18.77 -35.95 -5.33
C SER A 831 18.35 -37.35 -4.86
N PRO A 832 17.09 -37.54 -4.40
CA PRO A 832 16.61 -38.84 -3.93
C PRO A 832 16.50 -39.85 -5.09
N LEU A 833 16.15 -39.35 -6.28
CA LEU A 833 16.06 -40.14 -7.51
C LEU A 833 17.43 -40.68 -7.95
N ASP A 834 18.47 -39.84 -7.92
CA ASP A 834 19.83 -40.27 -8.26
C ASP A 834 20.35 -41.36 -7.31
N ALA A 835 20.08 -41.23 -6.00
CA ALA A 835 20.46 -42.23 -5.02
C ALA A 835 19.79 -43.60 -5.30
N ALA A 836 18.48 -43.59 -5.56
CA ALA A 836 17.73 -44.80 -5.88
C ALA A 836 18.22 -45.44 -7.20
N LEU A 837 18.45 -44.63 -8.25
CA LEU A 837 19.00 -45.10 -9.53
C LEU A 837 20.42 -45.67 -9.37
N ALA A 838 21.27 -45.05 -8.55
CA ALA A 838 22.61 -45.55 -8.25
C ALA A 838 22.55 -46.95 -7.61
N GLY A 839 21.69 -47.16 -6.61
CA GLY A 839 21.50 -48.46 -5.96
C GLY A 839 21.05 -49.56 -6.93
N ILE A 840 20.05 -49.28 -7.77
CA ILE A 840 19.55 -50.22 -8.79
C ILE A 840 20.66 -50.58 -9.80
N ARG A 841 21.40 -49.58 -10.30
CA ARG A 841 22.49 -49.80 -11.27
C ARG A 841 23.68 -50.51 -10.65
N LEU A 842 24.01 -50.25 -9.38
CA LEU A 842 25.07 -50.92 -8.62
C LEU A 842 24.80 -52.43 -8.48
N GLN A 843 23.59 -52.81 -8.04
CA GLN A 843 23.22 -54.23 -7.97
C GLN A 843 23.12 -54.89 -9.35
N LYS A 844 22.79 -54.15 -10.42
CA LYS A 844 22.85 -54.67 -11.81
C LYS A 844 24.31 -54.87 -12.28
N ALA A 845 25.24 -54.00 -11.90
CA ALA A 845 26.67 -54.14 -12.22
C ALA A 845 27.32 -55.32 -11.48
N LEU A 846 27.10 -55.44 -10.16
CA LEU A 846 27.65 -56.53 -9.35
C LEU A 846 27.12 -57.91 -9.77
N ARG A 847 25.84 -58.02 -10.17
CA ARG A 847 25.30 -59.25 -10.78
C ARG A 847 26.08 -59.66 -12.04
N ARG A 848 26.32 -58.74 -12.98
CA ARG A 848 27.12 -59.00 -14.19
C ARG A 848 28.55 -59.45 -13.87
N PHE A 849 29.19 -58.82 -12.87
CA PHE A 849 30.54 -59.16 -12.41
C PHE A 849 30.63 -60.57 -11.79
N ASN A 850 29.60 -61.00 -11.06
CA ASN A 850 29.56 -62.29 -10.38
C ASN A 850 29.34 -63.50 -11.31
N ASN A 851 28.73 -63.29 -12.49
CA ASN A 851 28.33 -64.37 -13.40
C ASN A 851 29.48 -65.31 -13.78
N TYR A 852 30.70 -64.80 -13.90
CA TYR A 852 31.89 -65.55 -14.36
C TYR A 852 32.96 -65.73 -13.26
N ARG A 853 32.60 -65.60 -11.98
CA ARG A 853 33.51 -65.82 -10.84
C ARG A 853 33.04 -66.96 -9.94
N GLU A 854 34.01 -67.68 -9.36
CA GLU A 854 33.80 -68.66 -8.29
C GLU A 854 33.14 -68.01 -7.05
N ASP A 855 32.33 -68.76 -6.29
CA ASP A 855 31.56 -68.23 -5.16
C ASP A 855 32.40 -67.54 -4.07
N ARG A 856 33.64 -68.00 -3.84
CA ARG A 856 34.58 -67.32 -2.92
C ARG A 856 34.93 -65.89 -3.37
N PHE A 857 34.94 -65.61 -4.68
CA PHE A 857 35.24 -64.29 -5.26
C PHE A 857 34.00 -63.48 -5.69
N ARG A 858 32.78 -64.02 -5.58
CA ARG A 858 31.55 -63.25 -5.82
C ARG A 858 31.34 -62.16 -4.76
N ILE A 859 30.89 -60.98 -5.18
CA ILE A 859 30.63 -59.81 -4.33
C ILE A 859 29.12 -59.57 -4.29
N SER A 860 28.52 -59.73 -3.12
CA SER A 860 27.09 -59.47 -2.88
C SER A 860 26.99 -58.43 -1.77
N ILE A 861 26.35 -57.30 -2.05
CA ILE A 861 26.24 -56.19 -1.10
C ILE A 861 24.80 -56.00 -0.62
N ARG A 862 24.68 -55.36 0.54
CA ARG A 862 23.46 -54.69 1.00
C ARG A 862 23.53 -53.20 0.66
N VAL A 863 22.36 -52.58 0.48
CA VAL A 863 22.23 -51.14 0.21
C VAL A 863 21.03 -50.58 0.96
N GLY A 864 21.23 -49.50 1.71
CA GLY A 864 20.17 -48.79 2.44
C GLY A 864 20.15 -47.31 2.11
N ILE A 865 18.97 -46.76 1.80
CA ILE A 865 18.83 -45.37 1.34
C ILE A 865 17.64 -44.68 2.03
N HIS A 866 17.85 -43.48 2.57
CA HIS A 866 16.79 -42.67 3.17
C HIS A 866 17.01 -41.18 2.86
N TRP A 867 15.92 -40.41 2.79
CA TRP A 867 15.93 -38.97 2.52
C TRP A 867 15.39 -38.20 3.72
N GLY A 868 16.14 -37.21 4.19
CA GLY A 868 15.72 -36.31 5.25
C GLY A 868 16.83 -35.34 5.65
N GLU A 869 16.53 -34.45 6.60
CA GLU A 869 17.48 -33.48 7.16
C GLU A 869 18.67 -34.19 7.83
N VAL A 870 19.89 -33.75 7.53
CA VAL A 870 21.11 -34.17 8.23
C VAL A 870 21.95 -32.95 8.60
N VAL A 871 22.64 -33.03 9.73
CA VAL A 871 23.64 -32.04 10.12
C VAL A 871 24.93 -32.39 9.39
N LYS A 872 25.35 -31.55 8.45
CA LYS A 872 26.60 -31.69 7.71
C LYS A 872 27.66 -30.78 8.32
N LYS A 873 28.77 -31.34 8.78
CA LYS A 873 29.87 -30.59 9.40
C LYS A 873 31.21 -31.27 9.15
N ASP A 874 32.26 -30.48 8.93
CA ASP A 874 33.66 -30.93 8.81
C ASP A 874 33.86 -32.04 7.74
N GLY A 875 32.98 -32.07 6.73
CA GLY A 875 32.97 -33.08 5.66
C GLY A 875 32.12 -34.34 5.93
N ASP A 876 31.63 -34.54 7.16
CA ASP A 876 30.82 -35.69 7.56
C ASP A 876 29.32 -35.31 7.74
N VAL A 877 28.45 -36.30 7.91
CA VAL A 877 27.00 -36.14 8.15
C VAL A 877 26.51 -36.87 9.40
N PHE A 878 25.64 -36.21 10.14
CA PHE A 878 25.12 -36.64 11.44
C PHE A 878 23.59 -36.46 11.53
N GLY A 879 22.97 -37.16 12.49
CA GLY A 879 21.53 -37.07 12.78
C GLY A 879 20.80 -38.41 12.67
N ASN A 880 19.54 -38.46 13.13
CA ASN A 880 18.74 -39.69 13.15
C ASN A 880 18.52 -40.28 11.75
N ASN A 881 18.43 -39.43 10.73
CA ASN A 881 18.22 -39.82 9.34
C ASN A 881 19.43 -40.61 8.78
N VAL A 882 20.64 -40.38 9.29
CA VAL A 882 21.82 -41.23 9.00
C VAL A 882 21.67 -42.63 9.61
N ASN A 883 21.13 -42.72 10.84
CA ASN A 883 20.87 -43.99 11.51
C ASN A 883 19.77 -44.81 10.79
N ILE A 884 18.79 -44.15 10.16
CA ILE A 884 17.74 -44.81 9.36
C ILE A 884 18.37 -45.48 8.13
N ALA A 885 19.18 -44.76 7.35
CA ALA A 885 19.82 -45.30 6.15
C ALA A 885 20.73 -46.50 6.46
N SER A 886 21.50 -46.44 7.55
CA SER A 886 22.32 -47.57 8.03
C SER A 886 21.45 -48.77 8.46
N ARG A 887 20.30 -48.54 9.10
CA ARG A 887 19.40 -49.63 9.49
C ARG A 887 18.70 -50.29 8.29
N LEU A 888 18.37 -49.52 7.25
CA LEU A 888 17.87 -50.05 5.99
C LEU A 888 18.90 -50.92 5.26
N GLU A 889 20.19 -50.56 5.30
CA GLU A 889 21.27 -51.41 4.80
C GLU A 889 21.25 -52.74 5.55
N THR A 890 21.32 -52.70 6.88
CA THR A 890 21.54 -53.91 7.67
C THR A 890 20.38 -54.90 7.54
N ALA A 891 19.15 -54.39 7.32
CA ALA A 891 17.94 -55.16 7.05
C ALA A 891 17.78 -55.60 5.58
N ALA A 892 18.57 -55.07 4.64
CA ALA A 892 18.50 -55.44 3.23
C ALA A 892 18.91 -56.90 3.02
N SER A 893 18.25 -57.55 2.05
CA SER A 893 18.69 -58.86 1.60
C SER A 893 19.97 -58.72 0.76
N PRO A 894 20.88 -59.72 0.78
CA PRO A 894 22.12 -59.62 0.02
C PRO A 894 21.85 -59.60 -1.49
N GLY A 895 22.16 -58.49 -2.15
CA GLY A 895 21.80 -58.22 -3.54
C GLY A 895 20.56 -57.34 -3.75
N SER A 896 19.86 -56.92 -2.68
CA SER A 896 18.73 -55.97 -2.74
C SER A 896 19.15 -54.53 -2.45
N VAL A 897 18.20 -53.61 -2.63
CA VAL A 897 18.27 -52.23 -2.13
C VAL A 897 17.04 -52.04 -1.25
N LEU A 898 17.17 -51.43 -0.07
CA LEU A 898 16.02 -50.98 0.72
C LEU A 898 16.00 -49.47 0.85
N ILE A 899 14.81 -48.91 0.70
CA ILE A 899 14.53 -47.48 0.78
C ILE A 899 13.41 -47.21 1.80
N SER A 900 13.43 -46.04 2.46
CA SER A 900 12.34 -45.65 3.37
C SER A 900 11.07 -45.23 2.61
N SER A 901 9.95 -45.10 3.34
CA SER A 901 8.74 -44.39 2.91
C SER A 901 9.05 -43.04 2.28
N ASP A 902 9.90 -42.27 2.93
CA ASP A 902 10.18 -40.86 2.63
C ASP A 902 11.00 -40.73 1.34
N LEU A 903 11.96 -41.63 1.09
CA LEU A 903 12.61 -41.72 -0.23
C LEU A 903 11.61 -42.22 -1.28
N ASN A 904 10.84 -43.26 -0.96
CA ASN A 904 9.87 -43.85 -1.90
C ASN A 904 8.83 -42.82 -2.36
N GLU A 905 8.34 -41.94 -1.48
CA GLU A 905 7.42 -40.86 -1.85
C GLU A 905 8.03 -39.85 -2.83
N LYS A 906 9.34 -39.58 -2.76
CA LYS A 906 10.06 -38.71 -3.69
C LYS A 906 10.41 -39.39 -5.02
N VAL A 907 10.31 -40.73 -5.15
CA VAL A 907 10.74 -41.47 -6.36
C VAL A 907 9.69 -42.40 -6.99
N LYS A 908 8.55 -42.65 -6.33
CA LYS A 908 7.45 -43.53 -6.79
C LYS A 908 6.90 -43.20 -8.19
N GLU A 909 7.04 -41.94 -8.61
CA GLU A 909 6.66 -41.50 -9.95
C GLU A 909 7.59 -42.03 -11.04
N HIS A 910 8.86 -42.31 -10.72
CA HIS A 910 9.91 -42.70 -11.67
C HIS A 910 10.40 -44.15 -11.49
N ILE A 911 10.16 -44.74 -10.30
CA ILE A 911 10.67 -46.06 -9.90
C ILE A 911 9.53 -46.88 -9.29
N HIS A 912 9.37 -48.11 -9.76
CA HIS A 912 8.48 -49.08 -9.14
C HIS A 912 9.16 -49.79 -7.97
N SER A 913 8.54 -49.70 -6.80
CA SER A 913 9.02 -50.31 -5.55
C SER A 913 7.96 -51.21 -4.92
N ARG A 914 8.41 -52.27 -4.23
CA ARG A 914 7.55 -53.20 -3.47
C ARG A 914 7.70 -52.95 -1.97
N GLU A 915 6.60 -52.89 -1.22
CA GLU A 915 6.68 -52.82 0.25
C GLU A 915 7.20 -54.16 0.81
N ILE A 916 8.21 -54.08 1.68
CA ILE A 916 8.90 -55.23 2.29
C ILE A 916 8.49 -55.43 3.76
N GLY A 917 8.07 -54.36 4.43
CA GLY A 917 7.58 -54.39 5.81
C GLY A 917 7.99 -53.16 6.61
N LEU A 918 7.98 -53.29 7.94
CA LEU A 918 8.34 -52.23 8.88
C LEU A 918 9.70 -52.50 9.54
N ILE A 919 10.49 -51.44 9.79
CA ILE A 919 11.73 -51.50 10.58
C ILE A 919 11.66 -50.55 11.77
N LYS A 920 11.99 -51.06 12.97
CA LYS A 920 12.14 -50.23 14.16
C LYS A 920 13.59 -49.78 14.33
N VAL A 921 13.82 -48.47 14.28
CA VAL A 921 15.13 -47.83 14.46
C VAL A 921 15.31 -47.40 15.91
N LYS A 922 16.49 -47.61 16.50
CA LYS A 922 16.77 -47.15 17.87
C LYS A 922 16.82 -45.62 17.88
N GLY A 923 15.95 -45.00 18.69
CA GLY A 923 15.82 -43.53 18.77
C GLY A 923 14.67 -42.96 17.93
N ILE A 924 13.83 -43.81 17.34
CA ILE A 924 12.61 -43.42 16.63
C ILE A 924 11.45 -44.23 17.23
N GLU A 925 10.33 -43.56 17.50
CA GLU A 925 9.20 -44.17 18.20
C GLU A 925 8.40 -45.09 17.26
N ASP A 926 8.01 -44.56 16.10
CA ASP A 926 7.27 -45.23 15.04
C ASP A 926 8.18 -46.10 14.13
N PRO A 927 7.73 -47.32 13.75
CA PRO A 927 8.41 -48.13 12.75
C PRO A 927 8.28 -47.54 11.33
N ILE A 928 9.40 -47.48 10.60
CA ILE A 928 9.47 -46.93 9.24
C ILE A 928 9.11 -48.01 8.21
N ARG A 929 8.36 -47.67 7.16
CA ARG A 929 8.08 -48.58 6.04
C ARG A 929 9.30 -48.73 5.13
N MET A 930 9.60 -49.96 4.75
CA MET A 930 10.69 -50.31 3.85
C MET A 930 10.14 -50.71 2.48
N TYR A 931 10.77 -50.21 1.42
CA TYR A 931 10.46 -50.58 0.04
C TYR A 931 11.71 -51.10 -0.68
N GLU A 932 11.55 -52.08 -1.57
CA GLU A 932 12.58 -52.54 -2.51
C GLU A 932 12.28 -52.02 -3.92
N PRO A 933 13.10 -51.11 -4.49
CA PRO A 933 12.93 -50.63 -5.85
C PRO A 933 13.43 -51.69 -6.86
N TYR A 934 12.54 -52.17 -7.73
CA TYR A 934 12.82 -53.27 -8.66
C TYR A 934 12.92 -52.84 -10.13
N GLU A 935 12.19 -51.80 -10.53
CA GLU A 935 12.09 -51.37 -11.94
C GLU A 935 12.08 -49.84 -12.08
N ILE A 936 12.61 -49.35 -13.19
CA ILE A 936 12.68 -47.92 -13.53
C ILE A 936 11.68 -47.70 -14.67
N LYS A 937 10.75 -46.76 -14.50
CA LYS A 937 9.81 -46.38 -15.56
C LYS A 937 10.56 -45.65 -16.66
N LEU A 938 10.48 -46.15 -17.89
CA LEU A 938 11.19 -45.56 -19.04
C LEU A 938 10.41 -44.43 -19.73
N GLU A 939 9.09 -44.38 -19.54
CA GLU A 939 8.19 -43.44 -20.22
C GLU A 939 8.09 -42.06 -19.51
N GLU A 940 8.61 -41.96 -18.28
CA GLU A 940 8.47 -40.80 -17.40
C GLU A 940 9.83 -40.30 -16.86
N MET A 941 10.94 -40.53 -17.57
CA MET A 941 12.27 -40.03 -17.17
C MET A 941 12.58 -38.62 -17.72
N PRO A 942 13.10 -37.68 -16.91
CA PRO A 942 13.57 -36.38 -17.39
C PRO A 942 14.71 -36.50 -18.42
N GLU A 943 14.68 -35.62 -19.44
CA GLU A 943 15.72 -35.57 -20.47
C GLU A 943 17.11 -35.37 -19.83
N GLY A 944 18.06 -36.24 -20.22
CA GLY A 944 19.41 -36.28 -19.66
C GLY A 944 19.66 -37.32 -18.56
N MET A 945 18.63 -38.00 -18.02
CA MET A 945 18.81 -39.13 -17.07
C MET A 945 18.75 -40.53 -17.70
N ASP A 946 18.44 -40.61 -19.00
CA ASP A 946 18.32 -41.87 -19.77
C ASP A 946 19.52 -42.83 -19.54
N PRO A 947 19.28 -44.09 -19.12
CA PRO A 947 20.30 -45.14 -19.04
C PRO A 947 21.11 -45.38 -20.32
N ALA A 948 20.54 -45.19 -21.52
CA ALA A 948 21.16 -45.56 -22.79
C ALA A 948 22.11 -44.48 -23.35
N LEU A 949 21.74 -43.21 -23.30
CA LEU A 949 22.48 -42.11 -23.95
C LEU A 949 23.82 -41.73 -23.28
N GLY A 950 24.02 -42.06 -22.00
CA GLY A 950 25.24 -41.72 -21.25
C GLY A 950 26.52 -42.48 -21.66
N GLY A 951 26.65 -42.90 -22.91
CA GLY A 951 27.75 -43.72 -23.42
C GLY A 951 28.87 -42.97 -24.17
N ARG A 952 28.66 -41.71 -24.60
CA ARG A 952 29.57 -41.05 -25.57
C ARG A 952 30.15 -39.69 -25.15
N ASN A 953 29.48 -38.89 -24.30
CA ASN A 953 29.88 -37.50 -24.05
C ASN A 953 30.64 -37.25 -22.71
N ALA A 954 31.07 -38.31 -22.01
CA ALA A 954 31.70 -38.20 -20.68
C ALA A 954 33.24 -38.05 -20.69
N LEU A 955 33.84 -37.46 -21.73
CA LEU A 955 35.29 -37.34 -21.93
C LEU A 955 35.80 -35.89 -22.07
N SER A 956 34.97 -34.89 -21.74
CA SER A 956 35.25 -33.47 -21.97
C SER A 956 35.34 -32.60 -20.71
N SER A 957 35.53 -33.19 -19.52
CA SER A 957 35.81 -32.40 -18.31
C SER A 957 37.27 -31.89 -18.30
N PRO A 958 37.55 -30.63 -17.88
CA PRO A 958 38.91 -30.08 -17.86
C PRO A 958 39.93 -30.88 -17.03
N LEU A 959 39.47 -31.62 -16.00
CA LEU A 959 40.32 -32.45 -15.15
C LEU A 959 41.17 -33.48 -15.92
N MET A 960 40.69 -34.01 -17.05
CA MET A 960 41.44 -35.00 -17.84
C MET A 960 42.48 -34.38 -18.80
N ARG A 961 42.39 -33.09 -19.13
CA ARG A 961 43.30 -32.47 -20.12
C ARG A 961 44.72 -32.21 -19.58
N LYS A 962 45.00 -32.56 -18.32
CA LYS A 962 46.36 -32.60 -17.74
C LYS A 962 47.06 -33.97 -17.90
N ILE A 963 46.38 -34.99 -18.43
CA ILE A 963 46.92 -36.35 -18.59
C ILE A 963 47.16 -36.73 -20.05
N VAL A 964 46.38 -36.22 -21.02
CA VAL A 964 46.51 -36.58 -22.44
C VAL A 964 46.94 -35.40 -23.31
N ARG A 965 48.26 -35.27 -23.52
CA ARG A 965 48.82 -34.86 -24.82
C ARG A 965 48.75 -36.08 -25.77
N ASN A 966 48.75 -35.82 -27.09
CA ASN A 966 48.63 -36.78 -28.20
C ASN A 966 47.18 -37.28 -28.44
N GLY A 967 46.51 -37.04 -29.58
CA GLY A 967 46.84 -36.13 -30.70
C GLY A 967 45.87 -36.20 -31.90
N HIS A 968 45.63 -35.04 -32.54
CA HIS A 968 45.20 -34.77 -33.94
C HIS A 968 43.83 -35.23 -34.54
N ALA A 969 43.00 -34.22 -34.85
CA ALA A 969 42.35 -33.87 -36.14
C ALA A 969 41.23 -34.73 -36.81
N GLY A 970 40.25 -34.06 -37.49
CA GLY A 970 39.46 -34.65 -38.60
C GLY A 970 37.97 -34.27 -38.81
N SER A 971 37.68 -33.09 -39.36
CA SER A 971 36.55 -32.67 -40.27
C SER A 971 35.20 -33.43 -40.45
N ASN A 972 34.11 -32.64 -40.41
CA ASN A 972 32.95 -32.52 -41.35
C ASN A 972 31.69 -33.46 -41.38
N GLU A 973 30.54 -32.76 -41.47
CA GLU A 973 29.30 -32.99 -42.28
C GLU A 973 28.09 -33.85 -41.80
N GLU A 974 26.97 -33.63 -42.50
CA GLU A 974 25.53 -33.76 -42.14
C GLU A 974 24.79 -34.63 -43.24
N PRO A 975 23.45 -34.64 -43.51
CA PRO A 975 22.20 -34.29 -42.77
C PRO A 975 21.02 -35.32 -42.97
N LEU A 976 19.74 -34.89 -42.79
CA LEU A 976 18.46 -35.38 -43.41
C LEU A 976 17.78 -36.70 -42.90
N THR A 977 16.45 -36.97 -42.94
CA THR A 977 15.17 -36.17 -42.79
C THR A 977 13.90 -37.08 -42.74
N THR A 978 12.82 -36.67 -42.04
CA THR A 978 11.35 -36.92 -42.34
C THR A 978 10.75 -38.37 -42.30
N THR A 979 9.43 -38.69 -42.24
CA THR A 979 8.13 -37.95 -42.28
C THR A 979 6.89 -38.72 -41.69
N ARG A 980 5.97 -38.01 -40.99
CA ARG A 980 4.46 -37.99 -41.07
C ARG A 980 3.49 -39.23 -41.00
N LYS A 981 2.37 -39.01 -40.25
CA LYS A 981 0.90 -39.32 -40.52
C LYS A 981 0.33 -40.77 -40.37
N SER A 982 -0.99 -41.04 -40.15
CA SER A 982 -2.16 -40.29 -39.58
C SER A 982 -3.50 -41.10 -39.53
N ALA A 983 -4.42 -40.78 -38.58
CA ALA A 983 -5.90 -41.01 -38.54
C ALA A 983 -6.44 -42.48 -38.46
N GLY A 984 -7.67 -42.78 -37.99
CA GLY A 984 -8.68 -41.97 -37.24
C GLY A 984 -10.11 -42.62 -37.10
N SER A 985 -10.90 -42.19 -36.08
CA SER A 985 -12.37 -41.87 -36.09
C SER A 985 -13.41 -42.88 -36.67
N LEU A 986 -14.45 -43.43 -36.00
CA LEU A 986 -15.73 -42.93 -35.38
C LEU A 986 -16.62 -44.18 -34.99
N GLU A 987 -17.82 -44.21 -34.36
CA GLU A 987 -18.63 -43.42 -33.38
C GLU A 987 -19.93 -44.23 -33.00
N GLN A 988 -20.96 -43.61 -32.37
CA GLN A 988 -22.33 -44.08 -32.01
C GLN A 988 -22.47 -45.04 -30.79
N GLN A 989 -23.09 -44.71 -29.63
CA GLN A 989 -24.43 -44.17 -29.24
C GLN A 989 -25.45 -45.28 -28.84
N SER A 990 -26.28 -45.18 -27.77
CA SER A 990 -26.51 -44.12 -26.75
C SER A 990 -27.31 -44.57 -25.49
N SER A 991 -27.34 -43.71 -24.44
CA SER A 991 -28.35 -43.52 -23.34
C SER A 991 -28.46 -44.44 -22.09
N HIS A 992 -28.16 -43.83 -20.91
CA HIS A 992 -28.79 -43.93 -19.55
C HIS A 992 -28.86 -45.27 -18.77
N GLN A 993 -28.92 -45.34 -17.41
CA GLN A 993 -29.07 -44.32 -16.34
C GLN A 993 -28.51 -44.81 -14.96
N LEU A 994 -28.19 -43.87 -14.03
CA LEU A 994 -28.03 -44.04 -12.56
C LEU A 994 -26.84 -44.93 -12.05
N THR A 995 -26.34 -44.79 -10.81
CA THR A 995 -26.75 -43.99 -9.63
C THR A 995 -25.67 -43.04 -9.10
N SER A 996 -26.05 -41.80 -8.80
CA SER A 996 -25.42 -40.96 -7.76
C SER A 996 -26.29 -41.00 -6.49
N SER A 997 -25.68 -41.06 -5.29
CA SER A 997 -26.44 -41.11 -4.02
C SER A 997 -25.77 -40.36 -2.87
N ASN A 998 -24.61 -40.81 -2.39
CA ASN A 998 -24.07 -40.39 -1.08
C ASN A 998 -23.67 -38.90 -0.95
N GLU A 999 -23.37 -38.19 -2.05
CA GLU A 999 -22.97 -36.77 -1.99
C GLU A 999 -24.17 -35.79 -2.03
N ILE A 1000 -25.33 -36.24 -2.49
CA ILE A 1000 -26.53 -35.37 -2.63
C ILE A 1000 -27.31 -35.33 -1.31
N GLU A 1001 -27.39 -36.45 -0.58
CA GLU A 1001 -28.12 -36.56 0.68
C GLU A 1001 -27.59 -35.59 1.75
N SER A 1002 -26.28 -35.50 1.93
CA SER A 1002 -25.65 -34.61 2.92
C SER A 1002 -25.98 -33.12 2.69
N SER A 1003 -26.08 -32.71 1.43
CA SER A 1003 -26.45 -31.35 1.02
C SER A 1003 -27.94 -31.07 1.27
N HIS A 1004 -28.82 -32.04 1.05
CA HIS A 1004 -30.24 -31.92 1.34
C HIS A 1004 -30.56 -31.96 2.84
N GLU A 1005 -29.87 -32.79 3.63
CA GLU A 1005 -29.94 -32.76 5.10
C GLU A 1005 -29.62 -31.37 5.64
N LEU A 1006 -28.46 -30.80 5.24
CA LEU A 1006 -28.01 -29.49 5.69
C LEU A 1006 -29.02 -28.39 5.33
N LEU A 1007 -29.53 -28.39 4.09
CA LEU A 1007 -30.50 -27.38 3.64
C LEU A 1007 -31.84 -27.49 4.39
N ASN A 1008 -32.31 -28.70 4.67
CA ASN A 1008 -33.54 -28.91 5.44
C ASN A 1008 -33.35 -28.56 6.92
N TYR A 1009 -32.22 -28.91 7.54
CA TYR A 1009 -31.89 -28.51 8.91
C TYR A 1009 -31.78 -26.99 9.06
N PHE A 1010 -31.24 -26.28 8.05
CA PHE A 1010 -31.26 -24.82 8.01
C PHE A 1010 -32.68 -24.25 7.92
N LYS A 1011 -33.55 -24.81 7.06
CA LYS A 1011 -34.97 -24.40 6.96
C LYS A 1011 -35.71 -24.62 8.27
N GLU A 1012 -35.58 -25.80 8.90
CA GLU A 1012 -36.16 -26.08 10.22
C GLU A 1012 -35.62 -25.14 11.30
N THR A 1013 -34.33 -24.84 11.27
CA THR A 1013 -33.69 -23.91 12.22
C THR A 1013 -34.29 -22.52 12.10
N ILE A 1014 -34.41 -21.98 10.88
CA ILE A 1014 -35.07 -20.69 10.64
C ILE A 1014 -36.53 -20.73 11.11
N HIS A 1015 -37.29 -21.77 10.73
CA HIS A 1015 -38.71 -21.89 11.10
C HIS A 1015 -38.92 -21.99 12.61
N THR A 1016 -38.06 -22.73 13.31
CA THR A 1016 -38.05 -22.86 14.78
C THR A 1016 -37.72 -21.54 15.45
N LEU A 1017 -36.73 -20.80 14.95
CA LEU A 1017 -36.35 -19.49 15.46
C LEU A 1017 -37.45 -18.44 15.21
N THR A 1018 -38.10 -18.43 14.04
CA THR A 1018 -39.26 -17.56 13.77
C THR A 1018 -40.43 -17.87 14.70
N ARG A 1019 -40.67 -19.15 15.02
CA ARG A 1019 -41.70 -19.54 16.00
C ARG A 1019 -41.32 -19.05 17.41
N LEU A 1020 -40.13 -19.38 17.90
CA LEU A 1020 -39.66 -18.97 19.23
C LEU A 1020 -39.64 -17.44 19.39
N TYR A 1021 -39.22 -16.70 18.36
CA TYR A 1021 -39.27 -15.24 18.35
C TYR A 1021 -40.70 -14.73 18.56
N LYS A 1022 -41.68 -15.27 17.83
CA LYS A 1022 -43.10 -14.91 18.01
C LYS A 1022 -43.65 -15.28 19.39
N ASN A 1023 -43.22 -16.40 19.98
CA ASN A 1023 -43.62 -16.77 21.35
C ASN A 1023 -42.98 -15.84 22.41
N VAL A 1024 -41.79 -15.28 22.18
CA VAL A 1024 -41.18 -14.24 23.04
C VAL A 1024 -41.86 -12.88 22.82
N GLU A 1025 -42.19 -12.52 21.58
CA GLU A 1025 -42.92 -11.30 21.21
C GLU A 1025 -44.36 -11.30 21.79
N ALA A 1026 -44.97 -12.48 21.94
CA ALA A 1026 -46.23 -12.70 22.65
C ALA A 1026 -46.10 -12.83 24.19
N GLY A 1027 -44.87 -12.79 24.74
CA GLY A 1027 -44.62 -12.85 26.19
C GLY A 1027 -44.73 -14.23 26.83
N GLU A 1028 -44.80 -15.32 26.06
CA GLU A 1028 -45.03 -16.69 26.59
C GLU A 1028 -43.76 -17.40 27.08
N LYS A 1029 -42.56 -16.95 26.68
CA LYS A 1029 -41.26 -17.61 26.96
C LYS A 1029 -40.12 -16.62 27.19
N GLU A 1030 -39.07 -17.08 27.89
CA GLU A 1030 -37.85 -16.29 28.13
C GLU A 1030 -36.83 -16.36 26.97
N LEU A 1031 -36.08 -15.28 26.79
CA LEU A 1031 -34.95 -15.14 25.85
C LEU A 1031 -33.82 -16.17 26.06
N THR A 1032 -33.75 -16.77 27.24
CA THR A 1032 -32.75 -17.78 27.65
C THR A 1032 -32.86 -19.08 26.86
N GLU A 1033 -34.06 -19.53 26.51
CA GLU A 1033 -34.26 -20.73 25.66
C GLU A 1033 -33.79 -20.50 24.22
N ILE A 1034 -34.09 -19.34 23.62
CA ILE A 1034 -33.65 -18.99 22.26
C ILE A 1034 -32.12 -19.05 22.16
N LYS A 1035 -31.43 -18.44 23.12
CA LYS A 1035 -29.95 -18.46 23.19
C LYS A 1035 -29.41 -19.88 23.30
N THR A 1036 -30.09 -20.76 24.03
CA THR A 1036 -29.68 -22.15 24.26
C THR A 1036 -29.84 -23.01 23.00
N GLU A 1037 -30.98 -22.91 22.32
CA GLU A 1037 -31.25 -23.64 21.08
C GLU A 1037 -30.36 -23.13 19.92
N LEU A 1038 -30.09 -21.82 19.85
CA LEU A 1038 -29.12 -21.24 18.91
C LEU A 1038 -27.72 -21.84 19.09
N LEU A 1039 -27.19 -21.88 20.33
CA LEU A 1039 -25.87 -22.44 20.61
C LEU A 1039 -25.79 -23.94 20.26
N LYS A 1040 -26.86 -24.69 20.53
CA LYS A 1040 -26.96 -26.12 20.22
C LYS A 1040 -26.94 -26.39 18.71
N ARG A 1041 -27.69 -25.62 17.93
CA ARG A 1041 -27.74 -25.74 16.45
C ARG A 1041 -26.46 -25.22 15.79
N TRP A 1042 -25.89 -24.12 16.27
CA TRP A 1042 -24.61 -23.59 15.81
C TRP A 1042 -23.48 -24.62 15.97
N LYS A 1043 -23.44 -25.32 17.11
CA LYS A 1043 -22.47 -26.40 17.34
C LYS A 1043 -22.65 -27.54 16.33
N TRP A 1044 -23.87 -28.01 16.10
CA TRP A 1044 -24.14 -29.08 15.12
C TRP A 1044 -23.70 -28.69 13.69
N ILE A 1045 -23.95 -27.45 13.27
CA ILE A 1045 -23.51 -26.92 11.97
C ILE A 1045 -21.98 -26.92 11.89
N LYS A 1046 -21.29 -26.40 12.90
CA LYS A 1046 -19.82 -26.38 12.96
C LYS A 1046 -19.21 -27.78 12.90
N ASP A 1047 -19.77 -28.72 13.67
CA ASP A 1047 -19.28 -30.10 13.73
C ASP A 1047 -19.52 -30.85 12.39
N LYS A 1048 -20.50 -30.42 11.57
CA LYS A 1048 -20.74 -30.94 10.20
C LYS A 1048 -19.88 -30.26 9.11
N THR A 1049 -19.67 -28.93 9.13
CA THR A 1049 -18.90 -28.25 8.06
C THR A 1049 -17.41 -28.58 8.08
N ILE A 1050 -16.86 -28.94 9.24
CA ILE A 1050 -15.48 -29.46 9.37
C ILE A 1050 -15.26 -30.75 8.55
N VAL A 1051 -16.33 -31.52 8.26
CA VAL A 1051 -16.25 -32.78 7.51
C VAL A 1051 -16.32 -32.58 5.99
N THR A 1052 -16.98 -31.53 5.50
CA THR A 1052 -17.27 -31.34 4.05
C THR A 1052 -16.35 -30.35 3.34
N GLY A 1053 -15.51 -29.60 4.06
CA GLY A 1053 -14.44 -28.78 3.47
C GLY A 1053 -14.88 -27.57 2.64
N ARG A 1054 -16.18 -27.27 2.56
CA ARG A 1054 -16.74 -26.08 1.90
C ARG A 1054 -17.98 -25.55 2.63
N LEU A 1055 -17.79 -24.52 3.44
CA LEU A 1055 -18.72 -23.41 3.67
C LEU A 1055 -18.00 -22.25 4.37
#